data_AF-A0A969D8D7-F1
#
_entry.id   AF-A0A969D8D7-F1
#
_cell.length_a   1.000
_cell.length_b   1.000
_cell.length_c   1.000
_cell.angle_alpha   90.00
_cell.angle_beta   90.00
_cell.angle_gamma   90.00
#
_symmetry.space_group_name_H-M   'P 1'
#
loop_
_entity.id
_entity.type
_entity.pdbx_description
1 polymer ?
#
loop_
_entity_poly.entity_id
_entity_poly.type
_entity_poly.pdbx_seq_one_letter_code
_entity_poly.pdbx_strand_id
1 'polypeptide(L)'
;MNSFNAKTTLSVDGKDYQMYSLPEAAKTLGDISRLPHSLKVLLENLLRYEDERTVTADDVRAIADWLQTRTSEREIAYRPARVLMQDFTGVPAVVDLAAMRDAIVALDGDPNQINPLSPVDLVIDHSVMVDVSGSANAFEENVRQEFQRNHERYSFLRWGQKAFDNFRVVPPGTGICHQVNLEYLAQVVWTKETNGETVAYPDTLVGTDSHTTMINGLAVLGWGVGGIEAEAAMLGQPISMVVPEVVGFKLTGELPEGATATDLVLTVVQMLRQKGVVGKFVEFYGSGLAHLTLADRATISNMAPEYGATCGFFSIDEETITYLHFTGRDADRIALVEAYAKAQGLWRYADAPDPLFTDTLELDLAAVEPSLAGPKRPQDRVLLSQLAAQFRTSDFPTFSGLSAYANKRSAAVVGESYDLTDGAVVIAAITSCTNTSNPAVMISAGLVARKAREKGLTVKPWVKTSLAPGSQVVSDYLERAGLQADLDGLGFNLVGYGCTTCIGNSGPLPLPIVEAIAAQDLVVGAVLSGNRNFEGRVSPYTKANYLASPPLVVAYAIAGNLAVDLLNDPIGQDADGRPVYLKDIWPSTAEIQQVMQASLTPEMYQSRYSNVFTGNESWQQITAADSQTYPWQSESTYVQNPPFFEGIQSAVGDRAISGIYGARPLAILGDSITTDHISPAGAIKQDSPAGRYLVNHEVTPTDFNSFGSRRGNHEVMMRGTFANIRLRNEMAPGISGGFTRYMPTGETLSIYDAAMQYVAAGTPLMIFAGKEYGTGSSRDWAAKGTRLLGVKAVVAESYERIHRSNLVGMGVLPLQFPAGTSCESLRLDGTETFDLSGFDDPIRPGMSVTLIIHRADGASEQTPLICRIDTDEEVEYYRNGGILPYVLRQLLA
;
A
#
# COMPACT_ATOMS: atom_id res chain seq x y z
N MET A 1 -3.10 7.83 -33.38
CA MET A 1 -3.38 8.96 -34.30
C MET A 1 -2.41 10.09 -33.97
N ASN A 2 -2.56 11.28 -34.56
CA ASN A 2 -1.74 12.48 -34.24
C ASN A 2 -2.51 13.75 -34.60
N SER A 3 -3.76 13.88 -34.12
CA SER A 3 -4.67 14.96 -34.56
C SER A 3 -4.16 16.36 -34.19
N PHE A 4 -3.34 16.46 -33.14
CA PHE A 4 -2.73 17.69 -32.64
C PHE A 4 -1.34 17.99 -33.24
N ASN A 5 -0.87 17.20 -34.22
CA ASN A 5 0.48 17.32 -34.79
C ASN A 5 1.61 17.34 -33.73
N ALA A 6 1.43 16.58 -32.64
CA ALA A 6 2.35 16.56 -31.50
C ALA A 6 3.62 15.75 -31.76
N LYS A 7 3.58 14.76 -32.66
CA LYS A 7 4.74 13.90 -32.94
C LYS A 7 5.91 14.70 -33.55
N THR A 8 7.07 14.67 -32.90
CA THR A 8 8.33 15.30 -33.37
C THR A 8 9.55 14.48 -32.96
N THR A 9 10.73 14.86 -33.47
CA THR A 9 12.01 14.20 -33.16
C THR A 9 12.83 15.01 -32.17
N LEU A 10 13.33 14.33 -31.13
CA LEU A 10 14.30 14.83 -30.15
C LEU A 10 15.63 14.10 -30.38
N SER A 11 16.69 14.84 -30.72
CA SER A 11 18.04 14.28 -30.86
C SER A 11 18.84 14.51 -29.58
N VAL A 12 19.35 13.44 -28.98
CA VAL A 12 20.18 13.47 -27.75
C VAL A 12 21.43 12.64 -28.01
N ASP A 13 22.61 13.25 -27.90
CA ASP A 13 23.91 12.59 -28.09
C ASP A 13 24.03 11.73 -29.37
N GLY A 14 23.43 12.22 -30.46
CA GLY A 14 23.46 11.54 -31.77
C GLY A 14 22.44 10.40 -31.93
N LYS A 15 21.54 10.20 -30.97
CA LYS A 15 20.39 9.29 -31.06
C LYS A 15 19.10 10.09 -31.25
N ASP A 16 18.26 9.62 -32.16
CA ASP A 16 16.96 10.24 -32.45
C ASP A 16 15.84 9.49 -31.73
N TYR A 17 15.03 10.24 -31.00
CA TYR A 17 13.85 9.75 -30.31
C TYR A 17 12.61 10.45 -30.86
N GLN A 18 11.58 9.68 -31.22
CA GLN A 18 10.27 10.24 -31.46
C GLN A 18 9.60 10.56 -30.13
N MET A 19 8.91 11.70 -30.04
CA MET A 19 8.13 12.06 -28.86
C MET A 19 6.82 12.75 -29.26
N TYR A 20 5.83 12.67 -28.38
CA TYR A 20 4.59 13.44 -28.49
C TYR A 20 4.77 14.75 -27.72
N SER A 21 5.19 15.79 -28.44
CA SER A 21 5.62 17.09 -27.90
C SER A 21 4.43 17.92 -27.40
N LEU A 22 4.47 18.26 -26.11
CA LEU A 22 3.53 19.18 -25.48
C LEU A 22 3.62 20.59 -26.10
N PRO A 23 4.81 21.18 -26.35
CA PRO A 23 4.90 22.46 -27.07
C PRO A 23 4.28 22.45 -28.47
N GLU A 24 4.39 21.33 -29.20
CA GLU A 24 3.77 21.24 -30.53
C GLU A 24 2.24 21.13 -30.41
N ALA A 25 1.74 20.29 -29.48
CA ALA A 25 0.30 20.19 -29.21
C ALA A 25 -0.32 21.51 -28.74
N ALA A 26 0.43 22.30 -27.95
CA ALA A 26 0.03 23.62 -27.45
C ALA A 26 -0.31 24.62 -28.58
N LYS A 27 0.26 24.47 -29.77
CA LYS A 27 -0.07 25.32 -30.93
C LYS A 27 -1.53 25.18 -31.35
N THR A 28 -2.17 24.05 -31.02
CA THR A 28 -3.59 23.79 -31.27
C THR A 28 -4.43 23.86 -29.99
N LEU A 29 -3.88 23.40 -28.86
CA LEU A 29 -4.58 23.34 -27.56
C LEU A 29 -4.64 24.69 -26.83
N GLY A 30 -3.76 25.65 -27.16
CA GLY A 30 -3.59 26.89 -26.42
C GLY A 30 -2.47 26.82 -25.36
N ASP A 31 -2.41 27.81 -24.49
CA ASP A 31 -1.36 27.91 -23.47
C ASP A 31 -1.53 26.87 -22.36
N ILE A 32 -0.65 25.88 -22.34
CA ILE A 32 -0.57 24.82 -21.33
C ILE A 32 0.64 25.00 -20.38
N SER A 33 1.37 26.12 -20.48
CA SER A 33 2.63 26.33 -19.76
C SER A 33 2.48 26.26 -18.24
N ARG A 34 1.33 26.72 -17.74
CA ARG A 34 0.96 26.78 -16.32
C ARG A 34 0.22 25.54 -15.81
N LEU A 35 0.06 24.47 -16.61
CA LEU A 35 -0.48 23.21 -16.10
C LEU A 35 0.44 22.64 -15.01
N PRO A 36 -0.12 22.03 -13.94
CA PRO A 36 0.64 21.17 -13.04
C PRO A 36 1.43 20.12 -13.83
N HIS A 37 2.67 19.84 -13.43
CA HIS A 37 3.52 18.90 -14.16
C HIS A 37 2.93 17.49 -14.18
N SER A 38 2.22 17.09 -13.12
CA SER A 38 1.46 15.85 -13.07
C SER A 38 0.39 15.75 -14.17
N LEU A 39 -0.31 16.85 -14.50
CA LEU A 39 -1.27 16.89 -15.62
C LEU A 39 -0.59 16.94 -16.99
N LYS A 40 0.60 17.52 -17.10
CA LYS A 40 1.41 17.46 -18.33
C LYS A 40 1.84 16.02 -18.66
N VAL A 41 2.14 15.21 -17.65
CA VAL A 41 2.40 13.77 -17.84
C VAL A 41 1.15 13.03 -18.35
N LEU A 42 -0.04 13.32 -17.81
CA LEU A 42 -1.29 12.76 -18.34
C LEU A 42 -1.59 13.24 -19.77
N LEU A 43 -1.34 14.52 -20.08
CA LEU A 43 -1.52 15.06 -21.43
C LEU A 43 -0.65 14.34 -22.45
N GLU A 44 0.63 14.09 -22.15
CA GLU A 44 1.52 13.30 -23.01
C GLU A 44 0.94 11.90 -23.24
N ASN A 45 0.45 11.26 -22.18
CA ASN A 45 -0.11 9.92 -22.26
C ASN A 45 -1.31 9.86 -23.23
N LEU A 46 -2.24 10.81 -23.10
CA LEU A 46 -3.42 10.88 -23.98
C LEU A 46 -3.02 11.18 -25.43
N LEU A 47 -2.08 12.10 -25.66
CA LEU A 47 -1.57 12.39 -27.01
C LEU A 47 -0.96 11.15 -27.67
N ARG A 48 -0.20 10.36 -26.91
CA ARG A 48 0.46 9.15 -27.42
C ARG A 48 -0.52 8.00 -27.71
N TYR A 49 -1.62 7.91 -26.97
CA TYR A 49 -2.61 6.84 -27.10
C TYR A 49 -3.91 7.23 -27.81
N GLU A 50 -3.98 8.42 -28.43
CA GLU A 50 -5.15 8.86 -29.21
C GLU A 50 -5.52 7.84 -30.30
N ASP A 51 -6.74 7.31 -30.22
CA ASP A 51 -7.27 6.25 -31.09
C ASP A 51 -8.77 6.40 -31.46
N GLU A 52 -9.43 7.49 -31.03
CA GLU A 52 -10.88 7.77 -31.22
C GLU A 52 -11.83 6.70 -30.64
N ARG A 53 -11.30 5.75 -29.88
CA ARG A 53 -12.08 4.70 -29.21
C ARG A 53 -11.97 4.81 -27.71
N THR A 54 -10.75 4.75 -27.20
CA THR A 54 -10.43 4.85 -25.77
C THR A 54 -9.91 6.24 -25.41
N VAL A 55 -9.16 6.88 -26.32
CA VAL A 55 -8.72 8.26 -26.16
C VAL A 55 -9.14 9.05 -27.39
N THR A 56 -10.01 10.02 -27.16
CA THR A 56 -10.56 10.94 -28.17
C THR A 56 -9.85 12.29 -28.13
N ALA A 57 -9.98 13.07 -29.20
CA ALA A 57 -9.44 14.43 -29.21
C ALA A 57 -10.03 15.33 -28.10
N ASP A 58 -11.27 15.07 -27.67
CA ASP A 58 -11.90 15.82 -26.59
C ASP A 58 -11.30 15.50 -25.21
N ASP A 59 -10.81 14.27 -25.01
CA ASP A 59 -10.11 13.89 -23.77
C ASP A 59 -8.79 14.67 -23.64
N VAL A 60 -8.07 14.83 -24.76
CA VAL A 60 -6.84 15.64 -24.83
C VAL A 60 -7.15 17.12 -24.56
N ARG A 61 -8.20 17.68 -25.19
CA ARG A 61 -8.62 19.08 -24.96
C ARG A 61 -9.02 19.33 -23.51
N ALA A 62 -9.68 18.38 -22.86
CA ALA A 62 -10.12 18.53 -21.48
C ALA A 62 -8.96 18.75 -20.50
N ILE A 63 -7.77 18.19 -20.75
CA ILE A 63 -6.59 18.46 -19.91
C ILE A 63 -6.10 19.90 -20.11
N ALA A 64 -6.13 20.44 -21.32
CA ALA A 64 -5.76 21.84 -21.56
C ALA A 64 -6.81 22.80 -20.98
N ASP A 65 -8.09 22.51 -21.21
CA ASP A 65 -9.22 23.30 -20.72
C ASP A 65 -9.34 23.29 -19.19
N TRP A 66 -8.77 22.29 -18.51
CA TRP A 66 -8.66 22.26 -17.06
C TRP A 66 -8.05 23.57 -16.50
N LEU A 67 -7.17 24.27 -17.21
CA LEU A 67 -6.61 25.55 -16.73
C LEU A 67 -7.65 26.66 -16.54
N GLN A 68 -8.79 26.59 -17.23
CA GLN A 68 -9.83 27.62 -17.18
C GLN A 68 -10.53 27.65 -15.82
N THR A 69 -10.87 26.47 -15.29
CA THR A 69 -11.63 26.28 -14.05
C THR A 69 -10.81 25.64 -12.93
N ARG A 70 -9.67 25.04 -13.27
CA ARG A 70 -8.76 24.25 -12.41
C ARG A 70 -9.44 23.00 -11.84
N THR A 71 -10.46 22.51 -12.55
CA THR A 71 -11.25 21.32 -12.26
C THR A 71 -11.75 20.76 -13.58
N SER A 72 -12.11 19.48 -13.61
CA SER A 72 -12.75 18.86 -14.78
C SER A 72 -13.59 17.67 -14.32
N GLU A 73 -14.75 17.49 -14.96
CA GLU A 73 -15.61 16.31 -14.80
C GLU A 73 -15.37 15.28 -15.91
N ARG A 74 -14.42 15.55 -16.83
CA ARG A 74 -14.12 14.67 -17.95
C ARG A 74 -13.43 13.39 -17.46
N GLU A 75 -13.92 12.25 -17.91
CA GLU A 75 -13.24 10.96 -17.79
C GLU A 75 -12.20 10.77 -18.90
N ILE A 76 -11.08 10.16 -18.55
CA ILE A 76 -9.97 9.88 -19.46
C ILE A 76 -9.51 8.42 -19.29
N ALA A 77 -8.94 7.89 -20.37
CA ALA A 77 -8.39 6.54 -20.41
C ALA A 77 -6.85 6.59 -20.32
N TYR A 78 -6.32 6.46 -19.11
CA TYR A 78 -4.88 6.51 -18.84
C TYR A 78 -4.21 5.14 -19.00
N ARG A 79 -3.08 5.06 -19.71
CA ARG A 79 -2.31 3.82 -19.84
C ARG A 79 -0.95 3.91 -19.16
N PRO A 80 -0.70 3.17 -18.06
CA PRO A 80 0.59 3.20 -17.39
C PRO A 80 1.70 2.63 -18.29
N ALA A 81 2.92 3.15 -18.16
CA ALA A 81 4.07 2.62 -18.90
C ALA A 81 4.46 1.20 -18.43
N ARG A 82 4.24 0.89 -17.15
CA ARG A 82 4.58 -0.40 -16.51
C ARG A 82 3.72 -0.67 -15.28
N VAL A 83 3.82 -1.89 -14.74
CA VAL A 83 3.17 -2.31 -13.49
C VAL A 83 4.20 -2.79 -12.46
N LEU A 84 4.04 -2.38 -11.20
CA LEU A 84 4.85 -2.86 -10.07
C LEU A 84 4.02 -3.77 -9.16
N MET A 85 4.60 -4.88 -8.72
CA MET A 85 3.94 -5.85 -7.85
C MET A 85 4.84 -6.28 -6.71
N GLN A 86 4.22 -6.80 -5.65
CA GLN A 86 4.88 -7.45 -4.53
C GLN A 86 4.24 -8.82 -4.28
N ASP A 87 4.90 -9.76 -3.63
CA ASP A 87 4.49 -11.17 -3.62
C ASP A 87 3.13 -11.50 -2.97
N PHE A 88 2.64 -10.73 -1.98
CA PHE A 88 1.30 -10.93 -1.42
C PHE A 88 0.17 -10.54 -2.39
N THR A 89 0.38 -9.62 -3.34
CA THR A 89 -0.63 -9.29 -4.37
C THR A 89 -0.25 -9.85 -5.73
N GLY A 90 1.02 -10.17 -5.95
CA GLY A 90 1.54 -10.80 -7.15
C GLY A 90 1.14 -12.26 -7.25
N VAL A 91 1.16 -13.03 -6.16
CA VAL A 91 0.67 -14.42 -6.18
C VAL A 91 -0.79 -14.50 -6.66
N PRO A 92 -1.79 -13.80 -6.06
CA PRO A 92 -3.17 -13.88 -6.55
C PRO A 92 -3.32 -13.38 -7.99
N ALA A 93 -2.54 -12.39 -8.41
CA ALA A 93 -2.60 -11.90 -9.79
C ALA A 93 -2.05 -12.89 -10.82
N VAL A 94 -0.94 -13.57 -10.50
CA VAL A 94 -0.42 -14.66 -11.34
C VAL A 94 -1.38 -15.85 -11.33
N VAL A 95 -2.10 -16.11 -10.22
CA VAL A 95 -3.20 -17.09 -10.17
C VAL A 95 -4.34 -16.70 -11.11
N ASP A 96 -4.73 -15.44 -11.12
CA ASP A 96 -5.79 -14.96 -12.00
C ASP A 96 -5.39 -15.08 -13.48
N LEU A 97 -4.16 -14.71 -13.85
CA LEU A 97 -3.64 -14.91 -15.21
C LEU A 97 -3.58 -16.40 -15.60
N ALA A 98 -3.17 -17.28 -14.67
CA ALA A 98 -3.16 -18.73 -14.90
C ALA A 98 -4.59 -19.27 -15.12
N ALA A 99 -5.55 -18.83 -14.31
CA ALA A 99 -6.95 -19.19 -14.44
C ALA A 99 -7.58 -18.64 -15.72
N MET A 100 -7.18 -17.44 -16.17
CA MET A 100 -7.57 -16.88 -17.47
C MET A 100 -7.02 -17.71 -18.63
N ARG A 101 -5.79 -18.24 -18.54
CA ARG A 101 -5.26 -19.18 -19.54
C ARG A 101 -6.05 -20.47 -19.61
N ASP A 102 -6.46 -21.02 -18.47
CA ASP A 102 -7.33 -22.20 -18.47
C ASP A 102 -8.70 -21.89 -19.08
N ALA A 103 -9.27 -20.71 -18.75
CA ALA A 103 -10.54 -20.27 -19.28
C ALA A 103 -10.49 -20.03 -20.80
N ILE A 104 -9.43 -19.42 -21.32
CA ILE A 104 -9.28 -19.20 -22.77
C ILE A 104 -9.12 -20.53 -23.51
N VAL A 105 -8.37 -21.48 -22.94
CA VAL A 105 -8.22 -22.83 -23.50
C VAL A 105 -9.54 -23.61 -23.47
N ALA A 106 -10.33 -23.48 -22.39
CA ALA A 106 -11.66 -24.09 -22.31
C ALA A 106 -12.66 -23.52 -23.34
N LEU A 107 -12.37 -22.34 -23.90
CA LEU A 107 -13.10 -21.70 -24.98
C LEU A 107 -12.41 -21.86 -26.36
N ASP A 108 -11.50 -22.82 -26.50
CA ASP A 108 -10.74 -23.13 -27.71
C ASP A 108 -9.83 -21.98 -28.23
N GLY A 109 -9.43 -21.04 -27.36
CA GLY A 109 -8.51 -19.94 -27.67
C GLY A 109 -7.03 -20.22 -27.34
N ASP A 110 -6.15 -19.30 -27.72
CA ASP A 110 -4.70 -19.42 -27.50
C ASP A 110 -4.28 -18.84 -26.12
N PRO A 111 -3.68 -19.65 -25.22
CA PRO A 111 -3.24 -19.18 -23.90
C PRO A 111 -2.19 -18.07 -23.95
N ASN A 112 -1.44 -17.92 -25.05
CA ASN A 112 -0.41 -16.88 -25.18
C ASN A 112 -1.00 -15.47 -25.37
N GLN A 113 -2.30 -15.36 -25.69
CA GLN A 113 -2.99 -14.07 -25.68
C GLN A 113 -3.15 -13.50 -24.28
N ILE A 114 -3.18 -14.37 -23.25
CA ILE A 114 -3.09 -13.94 -21.85
C ILE A 114 -1.62 -13.74 -21.51
N ASN A 115 -1.14 -12.54 -21.81
CA ASN A 115 0.22 -12.13 -21.51
C ASN A 115 0.32 -10.62 -21.25
N PRO A 116 1.15 -10.18 -20.27
CA PRO A 116 1.44 -8.76 -20.09
C PRO A 116 1.97 -8.07 -21.37
N LEU A 117 1.36 -6.97 -21.76
CA LEU A 117 1.71 -6.11 -22.90
C LEU A 117 2.63 -4.95 -22.51
N SER A 118 2.73 -4.66 -21.22
CA SER A 118 3.65 -3.70 -20.61
C SER A 118 4.58 -4.41 -19.62
N PRO A 119 5.77 -3.85 -19.32
CA PRO A 119 6.67 -4.41 -18.33
C PRO A 119 5.98 -4.56 -16.97
N VAL A 120 6.14 -5.73 -16.36
CA VAL A 120 5.67 -6.05 -15.02
C VAL A 120 6.85 -6.50 -14.17
N ASP A 121 7.08 -5.80 -13.07
CA ASP A 121 8.12 -6.13 -12.10
C ASP A 121 7.48 -6.56 -10.78
N LEU A 122 7.67 -7.82 -10.39
CA LEU A 122 7.26 -8.34 -9.08
C LEU A 122 8.47 -8.45 -8.17
N VAL A 123 8.43 -7.79 -7.00
CA VAL A 123 9.48 -7.89 -5.98
C VAL A 123 9.01 -8.74 -4.81
N ILE A 124 9.79 -9.74 -4.40
CA ILE A 124 9.44 -10.59 -3.25
C ILE A 124 10.02 -9.98 -1.96
N ASP A 125 9.15 -9.35 -1.17
CA ASP A 125 9.53 -8.57 0.02
C ASP A 125 8.53 -8.67 1.19
N HIS A 126 7.37 -9.28 1.01
CA HIS A 126 6.33 -9.48 2.03
C HIS A 126 6.38 -10.85 2.72
N SER A 127 7.32 -11.71 2.32
CA SER A 127 7.40 -13.09 2.81
C SER A 127 8.23 -13.26 4.08
N VAL A 128 9.33 -12.50 4.23
CA VAL A 128 10.20 -12.57 5.40
C VAL A 128 9.48 -12.05 6.66
N MET A 129 9.66 -12.76 7.77
CA MET A 129 9.14 -12.42 9.08
C MET A 129 10.29 -12.27 10.07
N VAL A 130 10.09 -11.45 11.11
CA VAL A 130 11.07 -11.30 12.19
C VAL A 130 10.91 -12.44 13.21
N ASP A 131 11.15 -13.69 12.80
CA ASP A 131 11.06 -14.86 13.69
C ASP A 131 12.13 -14.79 14.79
N VAL A 132 13.35 -14.42 14.41
CA VAL A 132 14.49 -14.16 15.29
C VAL A 132 14.92 -12.70 15.17
N SER A 133 15.33 -12.11 16.29
CA SER A 133 15.75 -10.71 16.41
C SER A 133 16.84 -10.55 17.47
N GLY A 134 17.60 -9.45 17.44
CA GLY A 134 18.62 -9.15 18.46
C GLY A 134 19.76 -10.17 18.53
N SER A 135 20.05 -10.85 17.42
CA SER A 135 21.08 -11.88 17.30
C SER A 135 21.84 -11.73 15.99
N ALA A 136 23.14 -12.03 16.00
CA ALA A 136 23.98 -12.04 14.80
C ALA A 136 23.49 -13.04 13.73
N ASN A 137 22.78 -14.11 14.13
CA ASN A 137 22.25 -15.13 13.22
C ASN A 137 20.79 -14.84 12.79
N ALA A 138 20.21 -13.70 13.18
CA ALA A 138 18.80 -13.40 12.92
C ALA A 138 18.48 -13.39 11.41
N PHE A 139 19.32 -12.76 10.60
CA PHE A 139 19.16 -12.70 9.15
C PHE A 139 19.09 -14.09 8.51
N GLU A 140 20.09 -14.95 8.78
CA GLU A 140 20.18 -16.29 8.19
C GLU A 140 18.97 -17.15 8.59
N GLU A 141 18.59 -17.12 9.86
CA GLU A 141 17.50 -17.94 10.37
C GLU A 141 16.14 -17.49 9.83
N ASN A 142 15.89 -16.17 9.74
CA ASN A 142 14.66 -15.63 9.16
C ASN A 142 14.54 -15.97 7.67
N VAL A 143 15.64 -15.85 6.89
CA VAL A 143 15.67 -16.23 5.48
C VAL A 143 15.46 -17.74 5.33
N ARG A 144 16.08 -18.57 6.17
CA ARG A 144 15.87 -20.03 6.15
C ARG A 144 14.41 -20.39 6.37
N GLN A 145 13.76 -19.78 7.36
CA GLN A 145 12.33 -20.00 7.64
C GLN A 145 11.43 -19.44 6.53
N GLU A 146 11.77 -18.30 5.94
CA GLU A 146 11.07 -17.72 4.79
C GLU A 146 11.01 -18.72 3.63
N PHE A 147 12.15 -19.29 3.22
CA PHE A 147 12.20 -20.27 2.13
C PHE A 147 11.46 -21.56 2.47
N GLN A 148 11.56 -22.03 3.73
CA GLN A 148 10.83 -23.22 4.19
C GLN A 148 9.31 -23.02 4.10
N ARG A 149 8.80 -21.86 4.53
CA ARG A 149 7.35 -21.56 4.55
C ARG A 149 6.78 -21.24 3.18
N ASN A 150 7.58 -20.69 2.27
CA ASN A 150 7.10 -20.10 1.01
C ASN A 150 7.56 -20.83 -0.25
N HIS A 151 8.16 -22.02 -0.13
CA HIS A 151 8.68 -22.80 -1.26
C HIS A 151 7.67 -22.94 -2.41
N GLU A 152 6.41 -23.28 -2.11
CA GLU A 152 5.38 -23.45 -3.13
C GLU A 152 5.02 -22.15 -3.84
N ARG A 153 4.85 -21.05 -3.08
CA ARG A 153 4.58 -19.71 -3.63
C ARG A 153 5.73 -19.24 -4.54
N TYR A 154 6.96 -19.50 -4.14
CA TYR A 154 8.14 -19.14 -4.93
C TYR A 154 8.28 -19.99 -6.19
N SER A 155 7.98 -21.29 -6.10
CA SER A 155 7.90 -22.17 -7.26
C SER A 155 6.85 -21.69 -8.26
N PHE A 156 5.70 -21.24 -7.75
CA PHE A 156 4.62 -20.65 -8.55
C PHE A 156 5.03 -19.34 -9.23
N LEU A 157 5.62 -18.39 -8.49
CA LEU A 157 6.11 -17.14 -9.08
C LEU A 157 7.24 -17.37 -10.10
N ARG A 158 8.10 -18.36 -9.86
CA ARG A 158 9.15 -18.75 -10.81
C ARG A 158 8.58 -19.43 -12.05
N TRP A 159 7.46 -20.15 -11.94
CA TRP A 159 6.69 -20.59 -13.11
C TRP A 159 6.16 -19.37 -13.87
N GLY A 160 5.52 -18.42 -13.19
CA GLY A 160 4.99 -17.19 -13.82
C GLY A 160 6.07 -16.41 -14.58
N GLN A 161 7.27 -16.28 -14.01
CA GLN A 161 8.43 -15.67 -14.67
C GLN A 161 8.84 -16.34 -15.98
N LYS A 162 8.63 -17.65 -16.11
CA LYS A 162 8.92 -18.38 -17.35
C LYS A 162 7.73 -18.39 -18.31
N ALA A 163 6.52 -18.39 -17.78
CA ALA A 163 5.29 -18.60 -18.55
C ALA A 163 4.77 -17.31 -19.20
N PHE A 164 5.12 -16.13 -18.68
CA PHE A 164 4.66 -14.83 -19.17
C PHE A 164 5.82 -13.97 -19.68
N ASP A 165 5.69 -13.43 -20.90
CA ASP A 165 6.61 -12.40 -21.41
C ASP A 165 6.38 -11.08 -20.65
N ASN A 166 7.41 -10.22 -20.64
CA ASN A 166 7.42 -8.93 -19.93
C ASN A 166 7.22 -9.02 -18.41
N PHE A 167 7.21 -10.22 -17.83
CA PHE A 167 7.07 -10.45 -16.38
C PHE A 167 8.41 -10.81 -15.75
N ARG A 168 8.94 -9.94 -14.89
CA ARG A 168 10.20 -10.15 -14.18
C ARG A 168 9.95 -10.30 -12.70
N VAL A 169 10.69 -11.20 -12.06
CA VAL A 169 10.67 -11.40 -10.61
C VAL A 169 12.00 -10.98 -10.01
N VAL A 170 11.96 -10.01 -9.11
CA VAL A 170 13.07 -9.69 -8.21
C VAL A 170 12.97 -10.64 -7.01
N PRO A 171 13.96 -11.53 -6.81
CA PRO A 171 13.93 -12.60 -5.84
C PRO A 171 14.03 -12.12 -4.38
N PRO A 172 13.72 -13.02 -3.41
CA PRO A 172 13.75 -12.69 -1.98
C PRO A 172 15.14 -12.22 -1.52
N GLY A 173 15.18 -11.32 -0.53
CA GLY A 173 16.43 -10.83 0.06
C GLY A 173 17.15 -9.75 -0.76
N THR A 174 16.55 -9.26 -1.85
CA THR A 174 17.10 -8.17 -2.65
C THR A 174 16.77 -6.79 -2.06
N GLY A 175 15.53 -6.61 -1.58
CA GLY A 175 15.04 -5.34 -1.07
C GLY A 175 13.51 -5.24 -1.10
N ILE A 176 12.98 -4.10 -0.66
CA ILE A 176 11.56 -3.76 -0.66
C ILE A 176 11.18 -3.12 -2.01
N CYS A 177 10.03 -3.49 -2.56
CA CYS A 177 9.54 -3.11 -3.88
C CYS A 177 9.73 -1.63 -4.21
N HIS A 178 9.35 -0.71 -3.33
CA HIS A 178 9.42 0.72 -3.58
C HIS A 178 10.84 1.28 -3.56
N GLN A 179 11.71 0.74 -2.70
CA GLN A 179 13.11 1.16 -2.66
C GLN A 179 13.86 0.58 -3.87
N VAL A 180 13.64 -0.67 -4.24
CA VAL A 180 14.16 -1.26 -5.49
C VAL A 180 13.63 -0.51 -6.72
N ASN A 181 12.38 -0.05 -6.68
CA ASN A 181 11.81 0.78 -7.75
C ASN A 181 12.54 2.12 -7.89
N LEU A 182 12.75 2.82 -6.76
CA LEU A 182 13.46 4.10 -6.71
C LEU A 182 14.95 3.95 -7.09
N GLU A 183 15.62 2.93 -6.56
CA GLU A 183 17.06 2.73 -6.71
C GLU A 183 17.44 2.01 -8.00
N TYR A 184 16.52 1.35 -8.71
CA TYR A 184 16.84 0.60 -9.93
C TYR A 184 15.78 0.61 -11.03
N LEU A 185 14.53 0.18 -10.76
CA LEU A 185 13.57 -0.13 -11.84
C LEU A 185 13.09 1.12 -12.61
N ALA A 186 12.93 2.25 -11.91
CA ALA A 186 12.44 3.48 -12.51
C ALA A 186 13.44 4.10 -13.49
N GLN A 187 12.91 4.55 -14.63
CA GLN A 187 13.68 5.11 -15.74
C GLN A 187 13.48 6.62 -15.90
N VAL A 188 12.45 7.20 -15.26
CA VAL A 188 11.98 8.59 -15.41
C VAL A 188 11.46 8.93 -16.81
N VAL A 189 12.18 8.55 -17.86
CA VAL A 189 11.76 8.56 -19.26
C VAL A 189 12.04 7.20 -19.85
N TRP A 190 10.99 6.48 -20.26
CA TRP A 190 11.10 5.21 -20.98
C TRP A 190 11.30 5.42 -22.47
N THR A 191 11.79 4.36 -23.11
CA THR A 191 11.91 4.25 -24.56
C THR A 191 11.29 2.95 -25.03
N LYS A 192 10.57 2.97 -26.15
CA LYS A 192 9.99 1.78 -26.79
C LYS A 192 10.17 1.82 -28.29
N GLU A 193 10.62 0.72 -28.87
CA GLU A 193 10.63 0.51 -30.32
C GLU A 193 9.19 0.35 -30.82
N THR A 194 8.76 1.23 -31.71
CA THR A 194 7.42 1.21 -32.32
C THR A 194 7.56 1.51 -33.81
N ASN A 195 7.16 0.57 -34.67
CA ASN A 195 7.20 0.73 -36.14
C ASN A 195 8.59 1.12 -36.70
N GLY A 196 9.67 0.64 -36.08
CA GLY A 196 11.05 0.94 -36.49
C GLY A 196 11.59 2.29 -35.98
N GLU A 197 10.87 2.97 -35.09
CA GLU A 197 11.29 4.20 -34.43
C GLU A 197 11.36 4.00 -32.91
N THR A 198 12.38 4.58 -32.27
CA THR A 198 12.46 4.65 -30.81
C THR A 198 11.62 5.80 -30.29
N VAL A 199 10.54 5.51 -29.58
CA VAL A 199 9.67 6.52 -28.97
C VAL A 199 10.08 6.74 -27.51
N ALA A 200 10.34 7.99 -27.11
CA ALA A 200 10.58 8.40 -25.72
C ALA A 200 9.31 8.98 -25.08
N TYR A 201 9.04 8.60 -23.83
CA TYR A 201 7.84 9.01 -23.09
C TYR A 201 8.09 8.95 -21.57
N PRO A 202 7.31 9.68 -20.73
CA PRO A 202 7.49 9.68 -19.28
C PRO A 202 7.31 8.29 -18.70
N ASP A 203 8.10 7.96 -17.68
CA ASP A 203 7.81 6.81 -16.82
C ASP A 203 6.58 7.08 -15.99
N THR A 204 5.64 6.14 -16.04
CA THR A 204 4.43 6.14 -15.24
C THR A 204 4.08 4.71 -14.87
N LEU A 205 3.49 4.49 -13.70
CA LEU A 205 3.08 3.15 -13.30
C LEU A 205 1.85 3.13 -12.42
N VAL A 206 1.23 1.97 -12.38
CA VAL A 206 0.42 1.57 -11.23
C VAL A 206 1.07 0.40 -10.54
N GLY A 207 0.81 0.25 -9.25
CA GLY A 207 1.32 -0.88 -8.50
C GLY A 207 0.27 -1.51 -7.61
N THR A 208 0.42 -2.82 -7.36
CA THR A 208 -0.47 -3.57 -6.46
C THR A 208 -0.12 -3.36 -4.98
N ASP A 209 0.48 -2.21 -4.66
CA ASP A 209 0.73 -1.72 -3.31
C ASP A 209 0.42 -0.22 -3.24
N SER A 210 -0.22 0.22 -2.14
CA SER A 210 -0.66 1.61 -1.98
C SER A 210 0.49 2.62 -2.02
N HIS A 211 1.67 2.26 -1.51
CA HIS A 211 2.81 3.17 -1.41
C HIS A 211 3.68 3.19 -2.67
N THR A 212 3.17 2.64 -3.79
CA THR A 212 3.73 2.88 -5.14
C THR A 212 3.91 4.37 -5.40
N THR A 213 3.13 5.20 -4.72
CA THR A 213 3.26 6.65 -4.73
C THR A 213 4.63 7.18 -4.31
N MET A 214 5.46 6.41 -3.60
CA MET A 214 6.84 6.78 -3.24
C MET A 214 7.66 7.22 -4.46
N ILE A 215 7.42 6.63 -5.63
CA ILE A 215 8.19 6.91 -6.85
C ILE A 215 7.92 8.31 -7.44
N ASN A 216 6.83 8.97 -7.03
CA ASN A 216 6.55 10.33 -7.46
C ASN A 216 7.57 11.35 -6.89
N GLY A 217 8.35 10.97 -5.88
CA GLY A 217 9.52 11.76 -5.43
C GLY A 217 10.62 11.86 -6.48
N LEU A 218 10.67 10.89 -7.42
CA LEU A 218 11.54 10.85 -8.61
C LEU A 218 10.80 11.33 -9.87
N ALA A 219 9.70 12.07 -9.71
CA ALA A 219 8.90 12.60 -10.81
C ALA A 219 8.31 11.56 -11.78
N VAL A 220 8.15 10.32 -11.30
CA VAL A 220 7.45 9.24 -12.01
C VAL A 220 6.02 9.20 -11.51
N LEU A 221 5.06 9.49 -12.39
CA LEU A 221 3.65 9.50 -12.00
C LEU A 221 3.17 8.08 -11.72
N GLY A 222 2.87 7.76 -10.46
CA GLY A 222 2.35 6.43 -10.14
C GLY A 222 1.65 6.30 -8.80
N TRP A 223 0.78 5.31 -8.69
CA TRP A 223 -0.06 5.11 -7.51
C TRP A 223 -0.49 3.66 -7.32
N GLY A 224 -1.05 3.37 -6.15
CA GLY A 224 -1.57 2.06 -5.81
C GLY A 224 -2.94 1.78 -6.43
N VAL A 225 -3.10 0.57 -6.96
CA VAL A 225 -4.36 0.02 -7.49
C VAL A 225 -4.59 -1.40 -6.95
N GLY A 226 -5.79 -1.93 -7.15
CA GLY A 226 -6.08 -3.33 -6.87
C GLY A 226 -5.33 -4.29 -7.80
N GLY A 227 -5.15 -5.54 -7.37
CA GLY A 227 -4.56 -6.61 -8.21
C GLY A 227 -5.25 -6.71 -9.56
N ILE A 228 -6.58 -6.76 -9.54
CA ILE A 228 -7.44 -6.89 -10.71
C ILE A 228 -7.28 -5.71 -11.70
N GLU A 229 -7.19 -4.48 -11.20
CA GLU A 229 -7.00 -3.29 -12.05
C GLU A 229 -5.59 -3.28 -12.66
N ALA A 230 -4.58 -3.72 -11.90
CA ALA A 230 -3.23 -3.90 -12.41
C ALA A 230 -3.15 -5.02 -13.46
N GLU A 231 -3.90 -6.13 -13.30
CA GLU A 231 -4.02 -7.22 -14.26
C GLU A 231 -4.64 -6.74 -15.57
N ALA A 232 -5.73 -5.98 -15.50
CA ALA A 232 -6.32 -5.37 -16.69
C ALA A 232 -5.34 -4.40 -17.37
N ALA A 233 -4.64 -3.57 -16.60
CA ALA A 233 -3.65 -2.62 -17.11
C ALA A 233 -2.46 -3.31 -17.80
N MET A 234 -1.94 -4.40 -17.21
CA MET A 234 -0.86 -5.17 -17.84
C MET A 234 -1.34 -5.89 -19.11
N LEU A 235 -2.63 -6.26 -19.21
CA LEU A 235 -3.24 -6.81 -20.43
C LEU A 235 -3.68 -5.72 -21.44
N GLY A 236 -3.28 -4.46 -21.23
CA GLY A 236 -3.45 -3.36 -22.19
C GLY A 236 -4.72 -2.53 -22.02
N GLN A 237 -5.56 -2.84 -21.03
CA GLN A 237 -6.71 -2.00 -20.72
C GLN A 237 -6.24 -0.66 -20.15
N PRO A 238 -6.82 0.47 -20.61
CA PRO A 238 -6.60 1.73 -19.93
C PRO A 238 -7.30 1.72 -18.56
N ILE A 239 -6.73 2.50 -17.65
CA ILE A 239 -7.35 2.85 -16.38
C ILE A 239 -8.26 4.05 -16.63
N SER A 240 -9.55 3.87 -16.40
CA SER A 240 -10.52 4.96 -16.45
C SER A 240 -10.41 5.82 -15.20
N MET A 241 -10.29 7.14 -15.37
CA MET A 241 -10.25 8.09 -14.27
C MET A 241 -10.80 9.45 -14.69
N VAL A 242 -11.40 10.18 -13.74
CA VAL A 242 -11.70 11.61 -13.93
C VAL A 242 -10.41 12.41 -13.91
N VAL A 243 -10.29 13.43 -14.77
CA VAL A 243 -9.16 14.37 -14.74
C VAL A 243 -9.06 14.97 -13.32
N PRO A 244 -7.95 14.74 -12.61
CA PRO A 244 -7.91 15.03 -11.18
C PRO A 244 -7.82 16.54 -10.91
N GLU A 245 -8.43 16.97 -9.82
CA GLU A 245 -8.03 18.22 -9.17
C GLU A 245 -6.59 18.08 -8.66
N VAL A 246 -5.83 19.18 -8.67
CA VAL A 246 -4.44 19.21 -8.20
C VAL A 246 -4.28 20.26 -7.11
N VAL A 247 -3.91 19.81 -5.91
CA VAL A 247 -3.61 20.68 -4.78
C VAL A 247 -2.11 20.97 -4.75
N GLY A 248 -1.74 22.24 -4.87
CA GLY A 248 -0.36 22.68 -4.74
C GLY A 248 0.06 22.72 -3.28
N PHE A 249 1.12 22.01 -2.90
CA PHE A 249 1.71 22.09 -1.57
C PHE A 249 3.04 22.85 -1.63
N LYS A 250 3.03 24.11 -1.19
CA LYS A 250 4.18 25.00 -1.22
C LYS A 250 5.09 24.74 -0.03
N LEU A 251 6.36 24.48 -0.29
CA LEU A 251 7.41 24.36 0.70
C LEU A 251 8.35 25.56 0.60
N THR A 252 8.63 26.19 1.73
CA THR A 252 9.57 27.31 1.87
C THR A 252 10.50 27.06 3.06
N GLY A 253 11.59 27.82 3.17
CA GLY A 253 12.55 27.64 4.27
C GLY A 253 13.40 26.36 4.16
N GLU A 254 13.98 25.96 5.28
CA GLU A 254 14.82 24.78 5.45
C GLU A 254 14.48 24.11 6.79
N LEU A 255 14.66 22.79 6.88
CA LEU A 255 14.39 22.06 8.13
C LEU A 255 15.35 22.53 9.25
N PRO A 256 14.87 22.69 10.49
CA PRO A 256 15.72 23.09 11.60
C PRO A 256 16.64 21.93 12.05
N GLU A 257 17.75 22.29 12.70
CA GLU A 257 18.69 21.31 13.28
C GLU A 257 17.98 20.29 14.16
N GLY A 258 18.23 19.01 13.89
CA GLY A 258 17.65 17.90 14.64
C GLY A 258 16.27 17.44 14.18
N ALA A 259 15.61 18.16 13.27
CA ALA A 259 14.42 17.65 12.57
C ALA A 259 14.83 16.67 11.45
N THR A 260 13.94 15.73 11.14
CA THR A 260 14.17 14.67 10.15
C THR A 260 13.13 14.72 9.03
N ALA A 261 13.42 14.01 7.93
CA ALA A 261 12.44 13.78 6.86
C ALA A 261 11.15 13.11 7.38
N THR A 262 11.27 12.28 8.43
CA THR A 262 10.11 11.65 9.07
C THR A 262 9.22 12.70 9.75
N ASP A 263 9.81 13.66 10.45
CA ASP A 263 9.06 14.75 11.10
C ASP A 263 8.32 15.63 10.09
N LEU A 264 9.00 15.89 8.95
CA LEU A 264 8.41 16.61 7.82
C LEU A 264 7.21 15.86 7.24
N VAL A 265 7.35 14.57 6.89
CA VAL A 265 6.23 13.83 6.29
C VAL A 265 5.06 13.68 7.26
N LEU A 266 5.30 13.46 8.56
CA LEU A 266 4.20 13.40 9.54
C LEU A 266 3.45 14.73 9.66
N THR A 267 4.17 15.85 9.53
CA THR A 267 3.57 17.20 9.48
C THR A 267 2.72 17.36 8.21
N VAL A 268 3.26 16.98 7.06
CA VAL A 268 2.55 17.01 5.77
C VAL A 268 1.29 16.14 5.80
N VAL A 269 1.39 14.92 6.35
CA VAL A 269 0.26 13.99 6.48
C VAL A 269 -0.88 14.61 7.28
N GLN A 270 -0.56 15.18 8.45
CA GLN A 270 -1.55 15.85 9.30
C GLN A 270 -2.25 16.99 8.56
N MET A 271 -1.48 17.86 7.89
CA MET A 271 -1.99 19.03 7.18
C MET A 271 -2.87 18.64 5.99
N LEU A 272 -2.43 17.70 5.15
CA LEU A 272 -3.17 17.27 3.97
C LEU A 272 -4.42 16.47 4.33
N ARG A 273 -4.38 15.67 5.41
CA ARG A 273 -5.57 14.98 5.91
C ARG A 273 -6.63 15.97 6.39
N GLN A 274 -6.23 17.06 7.06
CA GLN A 274 -7.13 18.14 7.45
C GLN A 274 -7.68 18.91 6.23
N LYS A 275 -6.86 19.08 5.19
CA LYS A 275 -7.29 19.74 3.93
C LYS A 275 -8.33 18.92 3.16
N GLY A 276 -8.28 17.59 3.24
CA GLY A 276 -9.22 16.69 2.54
C GLY A 276 -8.88 16.53 1.07
N VAL A 277 -7.81 15.79 0.78
CA VAL A 277 -7.29 15.60 -0.59
C VAL A 277 -7.64 14.24 -1.21
N VAL A 278 -8.68 13.58 -0.71
CA VAL A 278 -9.12 12.28 -1.22
C VAL A 278 -9.54 12.38 -2.69
N GLY A 279 -9.00 11.50 -3.53
CA GLY A 279 -9.27 11.47 -4.98
C GLY A 279 -8.57 12.57 -5.79
N LYS A 280 -7.74 13.42 -5.15
CA LYS A 280 -7.00 14.51 -5.79
C LYS A 280 -5.53 14.14 -5.97
N PHE A 281 -4.84 14.85 -6.84
CA PHE A 281 -3.38 14.89 -6.87
C PHE A 281 -2.87 15.96 -5.91
N VAL A 282 -1.71 15.72 -5.31
CA VAL A 282 -0.93 16.75 -4.61
C VAL A 282 0.36 16.94 -5.37
N GLU A 283 0.72 18.19 -5.66
CA GLU A 283 1.99 18.53 -6.33
C GLU A 283 2.79 19.50 -5.45
N PHE A 284 4.02 19.09 -5.11
CA PHE A 284 4.90 19.87 -4.25
C PHE A 284 5.70 20.89 -5.06
N TYR A 285 5.75 22.14 -4.56
CA TYR A 285 6.42 23.24 -5.23
C TYR A 285 6.99 24.25 -4.21
N GLY A 286 7.62 25.33 -4.69
CA GLY A 286 8.22 26.37 -3.85
C GLY A 286 9.74 26.26 -3.70
N SER A 287 10.33 27.19 -2.97
CA SER A 287 11.79 27.33 -2.81
C SER A 287 12.39 26.27 -1.89
N GLY A 288 11.62 25.73 -0.94
CA GLY A 288 12.06 24.71 0.01
C GLY A 288 12.51 23.41 -0.67
N LEU A 289 12.04 23.13 -1.90
CA LEU A 289 12.46 21.95 -2.68
C LEU A 289 13.96 21.94 -2.98
N ALA A 290 14.63 23.11 -3.00
CA ALA A 290 16.08 23.20 -3.20
C ALA A 290 16.90 22.66 -2.01
N HIS A 291 16.24 22.46 -0.86
CA HIS A 291 16.86 21.95 0.38
C HIS A 291 16.44 20.51 0.70
N LEU A 292 15.69 19.85 -0.20
CA LEU A 292 15.22 18.48 -0.02
C LEU A 292 15.94 17.54 -0.98
N THR A 293 16.62 16.54 -0.43
CA THR A 293 17.19 15.44 -1.20
C THR A 293 16.09 14.61 -1.84
N LEU A 294 16.42 13.79 -2.85
CA LEU A 294 15.43 12.90 -3.45
C LEU A 294 14.86 11.90 -2.43
N ALA A 295 15.66 11.48 -1.47
CA ALA A 295 15.20 10.59 -0.41
C ALA A 295 14.13 11.26 0.47
N ASP A 296 14.26 12.56 0.77
CA ASP A 296 13.25 13.31 1.53
C ASP A 296 11.94 13.42 0.74
N ARG A 297 12.04 13.71 -0.57
CA ARG A 297 10.89 13.76 -1.49
C ARG A 297 10.17 12.41 -1.54
N ALA A 298 10.92 11.32 -1.68
CA ALA A 298 10.37 9.97 -1.70
C ALA A 298 9.69 9.60 -0.37
N THR A 299 10.25 10.00 0.77
CA THR A 299 9.61 9.83 2.09
C THR A 299 8.26 10.54 2.15
N ILE A 300 8.16 11.77 1.62
CA ILE A 300 6.91 12.53 1.56
C ILE A 300 5.90 11.84 0.63
N SER A 301 6.29 11.53 -0.60
CA SER A 301 5.44 10.89 -1.61
C SER A 301 4.97 9.49 -1.22
N ASN A 302 5.75 8.76 -0.42
CA ASN A 302 5.40 7.44 0.10
C ASN A 302 4.07 7.49 0.86
N MET A 303 3.88 8.49 1.71
CA MET A 303 2.72 8.59 2.61
C MET A 303 1.46 9.20 1.97
N ALA A 304 1.41 9.28 0.63
CA ALA A 304 0.23 9.77 -0.08
C ALA A 304 -1.08 9.05 0.25
N PRO A 305 -1.11 7.72 0.36
CA PRO A 305 -2.30 7.01 0.81
C PRO A 305 -2.75 7.42 2.22
N GLU A 306 -1.81 7.75 3.11
CA GLU A 306 -2.11 8.11 4.49
C GLU A 306 -2.74 9.51 4.62
N TYR A 307 -2.38 10.46 3.77
CA TYR A 307 -3.10 11.74 3.67
C TYR A 307 -4.27 11.73 2.67
N GLY A 308 -4.43 10.65 1.91
CA GLY A 308 -5.59 10.34 1.08
C GLY A 308 -5.48 10.72 -0.39
N ALA A 309 -4.39 11.34 -0.83
CA ALA A 309 -4.23 11.70 -2.23
C ALA A 309 -3.95 10.47 -3.09
N THR A 310 -4.28 10.56 -4.38
CA THR A 310 -3.87 9.53 -5.35
C THR A 310 -2.35 9.50 -5.52
N CYS A 311 -1.69 10.66 -5.49
CA CYS A 311 -0.23 10.78 -5.50
C CYS A 311 0.26 12.05 -4.81
N GLY A 312 1.54 12.07 -4.43
CA GLY A 312 2.28 13.27 -4.02
C GLY A 312 3.45 13.52 -4.97
N PHE A 313 3.30 14.41 -5.94
CA PHE A 313 4.18 14.58 -7.08
C PHE A 313 5.26 15.65 -6.89
N PHE A 314 6.50 15.30 -7.22
CA PHE A 314 7.61 16.23 -7.36
C PHE A 314 8.03 16.31 -8.83
N SER A 315 8.37 17.50 -9.31
CA SER A 315 8.75 17.70 -10.71
C SER A 315 10.21 17.34 -10.96
N ILE A 316 10.57 17.04 -12.22
CA ILE A 316 11.95 16.78 -12.62
C ILE A 316 12.77 18.07 -12.43
N ASP A 317 13.91 17.96 -11.75
CA ASP A 317 14.86 19.04 -11.52
C ASP A 317 16.30 18.51 -11.34
N GLU A 318 17.22 19.39 -10.95
CA GLU A 318 18.65 19.06 -10.77
C GLU A 318 18.88 17.92 -9.77
N GLU A 319 18.11 17.87 -8.68
CA GLU A 319 18.22 16.79 -7.69
C GLU A 319 17.81 15.44 -8.28
N THR A 320 16.87 15.44 -9.23
CA THR A 320 16.50 14.23 -9.98
C THR A 320 17.71 13.70 -10.76
N ILE A 321 18.41 14.56 -11.50
CA ILE A 321 19.60 14.20 -12.27
C ILE A 321 20.75 13.76 -11.35
N THR A 322 20.97 14.48 -10.26
CA THR A 322 21.95 14.15 -9.23
C THR A 322 21.72 12.74 -8.67
N TYR A 323 20.48 12.40 -8.34
CA TYR A 323 20.14 11.07 -7.85
C TYR A 323 20.30 9.97 -8.90
N LEU A 324 19.92 10.20 -10.15
CA LEU A 324 20.10 9.21 -11.23
C LEU A 324 21.58 8.91 -11.47
N HIS A 325 22.44 9.93 -11.45
CA HIS A 325 23.89 9.75 -11.47
C HIS A 325 24.38 8.94 -10.27
N PHE A 326 23.94 9.34 -9.07
CA PHE A 326 24.40 8.73 -7.83
C PHE A 326 24.00 7.26 -7.69
N THR A 327 22.81 6.90 -8.17
CA THR A 327 22.32 5.50 -8.20
C THR A 327 22.81 4.71 -9.41
N GLY A 328 23.76 5.26 -10.17
CA GLY A 328 24.46 4.53 -11.24
C GLY A 328 23.61 4.24 -12.47
N ARG A 329 22.62 5.10 -12.79
CA ARG A 329 21.87 4.98 -14.05
C ARG A 329 22.76 5.23 -15.26
N ASP A 330 22.39 4.61 -16.38
CA ASP A 330 23.14 4.75 -17.64
C ASP A 330 23.22 6.22 -18.08
N ALA A 331 24.41 6.66 -18.49
CA ALA A 331 24.65 8.05 -18.90
C ALA A 331 23.71 8.51 -20.03
N ASP A 332 23.48 7.65 -21.03
CA ASP A 332 22.56 7.92 -22.15
C ASP A 332 21.10 8.11 -21.67
N ARG A 333 20.69 7.37 -20.63
CA ARG A 333 19.35 7.54 -20.03
C ARG A 333 19.26 8.87 -19.30
N ILE A 334 20.29 9.25 -18.54
CA ILE A 334 20.31 10.52 -17.80
C ILE A 334 20.26 11.71 -18.77
N ALA A 335 21.07 11.68 -19.83
CA ALA A 335 21.05 12.71 -20.88
C ALA A 335 19.67 12.81 -21.55
N LEU A 336 19.03 11.67 -21.84
CA LEU A 336 17.67 11.65 -22.38
C LEU A 336 16.66 12.24 -21.40
N VAL A 337 16.72 11.89 -20.11
CA VAL A 337 15.78 12.41 -19.09
C VAL A 337 15.86 13.93 -19.02
N GLU A 338 17.06 14.49 -18.94
CA GLU A 338 17.26 15.94 -18.88
C GLU A 338 16.74 16.64 -20.14
N ALA A 339 17.17 16.16 -21.32
CA ALA A 339 16.78 16.75 -22.60
C ALA A 339 15.27 16.66 -22.85
N TYR A 340 14.67 15.50 -22.58
CA TYR A 340 13.24 15.26 -22.72
C TYR A 340 12.42 16.14 -21.78
N ALA A 341 12.80 16.22 -20.49
CA ALA A 341 12.08 17.02 -19.50
C ALA A 341 12.10 18.51 -19.86
N LYS A 342 13.25 19.02 -20.33
CA LYS A 342 13.37 20.41 -20.80
C LYS A 342 12.54 20.66 -22.05
N ALA A 343 12.59 19.75 -23.02
CA ALA A 343 11.83 19.86 -24.26
C ALA A 343 10.30 19.82 -24.04
N GLN A 344 9.83 19.03 -23.08
CA GLN A 344 8.39 18.89 -22.77
C GLN A 344 7.85 19.97 -21.82
N GLY A 345 8.71 20.81 -21.22
CA GLY A 345 8.29 21.72 -20.16
C GLY A 345 7.88 20.99 -18.87
N LEU A 346 8.52 19.85 -18.59
CA LEU A 346 8.42 19.06 -17.35
C LEU A 346 9.56 19.38 -16.36
N TRP A 347 10.58 20.10 -16.81
CA TRP A 347 11.70 20.55 -15.98
C TRP A 347 11.28 21.75 -15.10
N ARG A 348 11.48 21.64 -13.79
CA ARG A 348 11.28 22.73 -12.84
C ARG A 348 12.52 23.62 -12.78
N TYR A 349 12.36 24.87 -13.20
CA TYR A 349 13.34 25.93 -12.92
C TYR A 349 12.99 26.66 -11.63
N ALA A 350 13.99 27.12 -10.88
CA ALA A 350 13.79 27.80 -9.60
C ALA A 350 13.05 29.15 -9.75
N ASP A 351 13.18 29.78 -10.91
CA ASP A 351 12.55 31.06 -11.28
C ASP A 351 11.34 30.88 -12.22
N ALA A 352 10.94 29.64 -12.53
CA ALA A 352 9.75 29.40 -13.33
C ALA A 352 8.48 29.86 -12.59
N PRO A 353 7.49 30.41 -13.30
CA PRO A 353 6.18 30.68 -12.72
C PRO A 353 5.54 29.40 -12.16
N ASP A 354 5.03 29.48 -10.92
CA ASP A 354 4.32 28.36 -10.28
C ASP A 354 3.16 27.86 -11.16
N PRO A 355 2.90 26.55 -11.27
CA PRO A 355 1.67 26.06 -11.92
C PRO A 355 0.40 26.64 -11.30
N LEU A 356 -0.70 26.64 -12.05
CA LEU A 356 -2.02 26.98 -11.52
C LEU A 356 -2.65 25.72 -10.93
N PHE A 357 -2.84 25.71 -9.61
CA PHE A 357 -3.44 24.61 -8.87
C PHE A 357 -4.93 24.86 -8.58
N THR A 358 -5.70 23.81 -8.38
CA THR A 358 -7.10 23.89 -7.93
C THR A 358 -7.21 24.64 -6.61
N ASP A 359 -6.30 24.31 -5.68
CA ASP A 359 -6.19 24.88 -4.35
C ASP A 359 -4.74 24.78 -3.89
N THR A 360 -4.37 25.50 -2.83
CA THR A 360 -3.01 25.53 -2.31
C THR A 360 -2.95 25.37 -0.80
N LEU A 361 -1.83 24.85 -0.31
CA LEU A 361 -1.42 24.81 1.09
C LEU A 361 0.06 25.15 1.18
N GLU A 362 0.52 25.72 2.30
CA GLU A 362 1.92 26.15 2.47
C GLU A 362 2.47 25.69 3.82
N LEU A 363 3.74 25.28 3.83
CA LEU A 363 4.52 24.95 5.03
C LEU A 363 5.90 25.62 4.93
N ASP A 364 6.24 26.39 5.95
CA ASP A 364 7.62 26.76 6.23
C ASP A 364 8.32 25.59 6.92
N LEU A 365 9.36 25.04 6.28
CA LEU A 365 10.13 23.91 6.79
C LEU A 365 10.78 24.24 8.15
N ALA A 366 11.05 25.50 8.46
CA ALA A 366 11.63 25.92 9.74
C ALA A 366 10.66 25.70 10.93
N ALA A 367 9.37 25.53 10.67
CA ALA A 367 8.36 25.27 11.69
C ALA A 367 8.19 23.77 12.01
N VAL A 368 8.90 22.87 11.32
CA VAL A 368 8.83 21.44 11.57
C VAL A 368 9.55 21.10 12.88
N GLU A 369 8.83 20.44 13.78
CA GLU A 369 9.33 19.99 15.08
C GLU A 369 9.39 18.46 15.14
N PRO A 370 10.36 17.87 15.88
CA PRO A 370 10.41 16.44 16.14
C PRO A 370 9.07 15.88 16.64
N SER A 371 8.59 14.82 16.00
CA SER A 371 7.26 14.27 16.26
C SER A 371 7.16 12.77 15.99
N LEU A 372 6.09 12.18 16.52
CA LEU A 372 5.66 10.82 16.22
C LEU A 372 4.22 10.88 15.71
N ALA A 373 3.70 9.79 15.16
CA ALA A 373 2.27 9.66 14.88
C ALA A 373 1.68 8.39 15.48
N GLY A 374 0.58 8.51 16.21
CA GLY A 374 -0.08 7.40 16.90
C GLY A 374 -1.07 7.86 17.98
N PRO A 375 -1.66 6.93 18.74
CA PRO A 375 -1.29 5.51 18.84
C PRO A 375 -1.95 4.56 17.81
N LYS A 376 -2.87 5.06 16.97
CA LYS A 376 -3.69 4.20 16.08
C LYS A 376 -3.72 4.63 14.61
N ARG A 377 -3.39 5.88 14.28
CA ARG A 377 -3.51 6.39 12.91
C ARG A 377 -2.27 7.19 12.50
N PRO A 378 -1.89 7.19 11.22
CA PRO A 378 -0.71 7.93 10.73
C PRO A 378 -0.86 9.45 10.78
N GLN A 379 -2.10 9.96 10.73
CA GLN A 379 -2.39 11.40 10.83
C GLN A 379 -2.46 11.92 12.28
N ASP A 380 -2.42 11.04 13.28
CA ASP A 380 -2.44 11.41 14.69
C ASP A 380 -1.04 11.86 15.14
N ARG A 381 -0.52 12.92 14.52
CA ARG A 381 0.79 13.50 14.85
C ARG A 381 0.78 14.09 16.26
N VAL A 382 1.80 13.74 17.04
CA VAL A 382 2.06 14.21 18.39
C VAL A 382 3.50 14.72 18.45
N LEU A 383 3.71 15.95 18.91
CA LEU A 383 5.05 16.49 19.10
C LEU A 383 5.81 15.65 20.13
N LEU A 384 7.11 15.47 19.93
CA LEU A 384 7.95 14.72 20.87
C LEU A 384 7.87 15.29 22.29
N SER A 385 7.78 16.62 22.41
CA SER A 385 7.59 17.36 23.67
C SER A 385 6.26 17.10 24.37
N GLN A 386 5.28 16.53 23.68
CA GLN A 386 3.92 16.30 24.17
C GLN A 386 3.59 14.81 24.34
N LEU A 387 4.36 13.91 23.72
CA LEU A 387 4.04 12.48 23.64
C LEU A 387 3.81 11.85 25.02
N ALA A 388 4.77 12.02 25.94
CA ALA A 388 4.67 11.43 27.27
C ALA A 388 3.45 11.94 28.04
N ALA A 389 3.16 13.24 27.94
CA ALA A 389 1.99 13.83 28.58
C ALA A 389 0.69 13.26 27.98
N GLN A 390 0.54 13.31 26.65
CA GLN A 390 -0.62 12.77 25.95
C GLN A 390 -0.83 11.28 26.25
N PHE A 391 0.24 10.49 26.25
CA PHE A 391 0.14 9.07 26.58
C PHE A 391 -0.41 8.88 28.00
N ARG A 392 0.17 9.59 28.99
CA ARG A 392 -0.22 9.47 30.40
C ARG A 392 -1.66 9.94 30.67
N THR A 393 -2.15 10.95 29.95
CA THR A 393 -3.44 11.62 30.25
C THR A 393 -4.60 11.22 29.35
N SER A 394 -4.32 10.70 28.15
CA SER A 394 -5.34 10.50 27.11
C SER A 394 -5.31 9.11 26.53
N ASP A 395 -4.16 8.68 26.00
CA ASP A 395 -4.07 7.38 25.31
C ASP A 395 -4.20 6.23 26.33
N PHE A 396 -3.40 6.25 27.39
CA PHE A 396 -3.40 5.20 28.40
C PHE A 396 -4.76 4.99 29.07
N PRO A 397 -5.47 6.03 29.58
CA PRO A 397 -6.82 5.85 30.11
C PRO A 397 -7.79 5.21 29.11
N THR A 398 -7.70 5.62 27.85
CA THR A 398 -8.54 5.10 26.76
C THR A 398 -8.31 3.60 26.54
N PHE A 399 -7.07 3.14 26.62
CA PHE A 399 -6.71 1.74 26.37
C PHE A 399 -6.88 0.81 27.57
N SER A 400 -6.64 1.32 28.77
CA SER A 400 -6.62 0.53 30.01
C SER A 400 -7.96 0.50 30.73
N GLY A 401 -8.85 1.47 30.46
CA GLY A 401 -10.05 1.71 31.28
C GLY A 401 -9.74 2.28 32.66
N LEU A 402 -8.49 2.66 32.94
CA LEU A 402 -8.06 3.27 34.20
C LEU A 402 -8.12 4.80 34.12
N SER A 403 -8.39 5.46 35.25
CA SER A 403 -8.58 6.91 35.28
C SER A 403 -7.30 7.75 35.12
N ALA A 404 -6.12 7.17 35.39
CA ALA A 404 -4.85 7.87 35.32
C ALA A 404 -3.65 6.91 35.22
N TYR A 405 -2.58 7.32 34.54
CA TYR A 405 -1.32 6.57 34.45
C TYR A 405 -0.61 6.36 35.80
N ALA A 406 -0.95 7.15 36.82
CA ALA A 406 -0.48 6.90 38.20
C ALA A 406 -0.88 5.49 38.71
N ASN A 407 -1.98 4.93 38.19
CA ASN A 407 -2.48 3.59 38.50
C ASN A 407 -1.98 2.52 37.53
N LYS A 408 -0.86 2.78 36.82
CA LYS A 408 -0.26 1.81 35.89
C LYS A 408 -0.06 0.44 36.56
N ARG A 409 -0.34 -0.60 35.78
CA ARG A 409 -0.16 -1.99 36.17
C ARG A 409 1.28 -2.43 35.90
N SER A 410 1.68 -3.46 36.64
CA SER A 410 2.98 -4.11 36.56
C SER A 410 2.75 -5.61 36.62
N ALA A 411 3.47 -6.38 35.81
CA ALA A 411 3.45 -7.83 35.83
C ALA A 411 4.89 -8.36 35.80
N ALA A 412 5.20 -9.30 36.69
CA ALA A 412 6.48 -9.99 36.68
C ALA A 412 6.65 -10.79 35.39
N VAL A 413 7.83 -10.73 34.78
CA VAL A 413 8.17 -11.54 33.62
C VAL A 413 8.79 -12.85 34.09
N VAL A 414 8.16 -13.98 33.75
CA VAL A 414 8.56 -15.30 34.25
C VAL A 414 9.99 -15.64 33.82
N GLY A 415 10.85 -15.95 34.78
CA GLY A 415 12.25 -16.29 34.55
C GLY A 415 13.20 -15.08 34.56
N GLU A 416 12.67 -13.86 34.70
CA GLU A 416 13.44 -12.62 34.62
C GLU A 416 13.40 -11.84 35.95
N SER A 417 14.36 -10.93 36.16
CA SER A 417 14.44 -10.10 37.37
C SER A 417 13.75 -8.74 37.25
N TYR A 418 12.92 -8.56 36.22
CA TYR A 418 12.24 -7.29 35.92
C TYR A 418 10.74 -7.50 35.73
N ASP A 419 10.00 -6.40 35.91
CA ASP A 419 8.58 -6.32 35.63
C ASP A 419 8.33 -5.62 34.30
N LEU A 420 7.25 -6.02 33.61
CA LEU A 420 6.67 -5.29 32.51
C LEU A 420 5.57 -4.37 33.01
N THR A 421 5.62 -3.10 32.63
CA THR A 421 4.67 -2.07 33.11
C THR A 421 3.86 -1.48 31.96
N ASP A 422 2.69 -0.92 32.27
CA ASP A 422 1.93 -0.16 31.27
C ASP A 422 2.79 0.96 30.64
N GLY A 423 2.67 1.09 29.32
CA GLY A 423 3.49 1.97 28.48
C GLY A 423 4.78 1.33 27.97
N ALA A 424 5.14 0.12 28.39
CA ALA A 424 6.35 -0.54 27.91
C ALA A 424 6.38 -0.61 26.37
N VAL A 425 7.52 -0.23 25.79
CA VAL A 425 7.82 -0.45 24.37
C VAL A 425 8.30 -1.89 24.26
N VAL A 426 7.53 -2.77 23.60
CA VAL A 426 7.88 -4.19 23.44
C VAL A 426 8.40 -4.50 22.03
N ILE A 427 8.21 -3.58 21.08
CA ILE A 427 8.75 -3.66 19.72
C ILE A 427 9.37 -2.30 19.36
N ALA A 428 10.62 -2.32 18.90
CA ALA A 428 11.30 -1.17 18.32
C ALA A 428 11.91 -1.58 16.97
N ALA A 429 11.33 -1.12 15.86
CA ALA A 429 11.69 -1.61 14.53
C ALA A 429 12.12 -0.49 13.58
N ILE A 430 13.38 -0.54 13.13
CA ILE A 430 13.84 0.23 11.98
C ILE A 430 13.48 -0.60 10.75
N THR A 431 12.43 -0.18 10.05
CA THR A 431 11.75 -0.93 8.98
C THR A 431 11.20 0.05 7.93
N SER A 432 10.59 -0.50 6.87
CA SER A 432 9.85 0.22 5.83
C SER A 432 10.72 0.94 4.80
N CYS A 433 10.30 0.84 3.54
CA CYS A 433 10.84 1.65 2.45
C CYS A 433 10.71 3.16 2.72
N THR A 434 9.73 3.61 3.50
CA THR A 434 9.50 5.04 3.80
C THR A 434 10.74 5.76 4.34
N ASN A 435 11.48 5.10 5.24
CA ASN A 435 12.63 5.68 5.94
C ASN A 435 13.95 4.98 5.60
N THR A 436 13.93 3.68 5.29
CA THR A 436 15.18 2.93 5.01
C THR A 436 15.81 3.27 3.66
N SER A 437 15.05 3.90 2.75
CA SER A 437 15.58 4.49 1.52
C SER A 437 16.27 5.83 1.73
N ASN A 438 16.25 6.39 2.95
CA ASN A 438 16.83 7.69 3.27
C ASN A 438 18.11 7.52 4.10
N PRO A 439 19.30 7.66 3.49
CA PRO A 439 20.57 7.45 4.19
C PRO A 439 20.76 8.37 5.39
N ALA A 440 20.22 9.59 5.37
CA ALA A 440 20.41 10.55 6.46
C ALA A 440 19.83 10.04 7.78
N VAL A 441 18.59 9.52 7.75
CA VAL A 441 17.95 8.99 8.97
C VAL A 441 18.51 7.63 9.41
N MET A 442 18.98 6.81 8.47
CA MET A 442 19.65 5.54 8.77
C MET A 442 21.01 5.76 9.45
N ILE A 443 21.82 6.68 8.92
CA ILE A 443 23.08 7.10 9.54
C ILE A 443 22.84 7.78 10.88
N SER A 444 21.80 8.61 11.00
CA SER A 444 21.40 9.20 12.28
C SER A 444 21.11 8.13 13.34
N ALA A 445 20.37 7.07 12.99
CA ALA A 445 20.10 5.96 13.91
C ALA A 445 21.39 5.25 14.34
N GLY A 446 22.31 5.00 13.40
CA GLY A 446 23.63 4.45 13.70
C GLY A 446 24.45 5.34 14.64
N LEU A 447 24.44 6.66 14.43
CA LEU A 447 25.17 7.62 15.26
C LEU A 447 24.58 7.73 16.67
N VAL A 448 23.25 7.71 16.79
CA VAL A 448 22.56 7.60 18.10
C VAL A 448 22.98 6.32 18.80
N ALA A 449 23.03 5.19 18.09
CA ALA A 449 23.47 3.92 18.65
C ALA A 449 24.94 3.96 19.12
N ARG A 450 25.84 4.52 18.31
CA ARG A 450 27.25 4.71 18.66
C ARG A 450 27.41 5.51 19.94
N LYS A 451 26.83 6.71 19.99
CA LYS A 451 26.94 7.61 21.15
C LYS A 451 26.29 7.01 22.39
N ALA A 452 25.17 6.29 22.25
CA ALA A 452 24.56 5.56 23.34
C ALA A 452 25.51 4.49 23.91
N ARG A 453 26.17 3.70 23.05
CA ARG A 453 27.13 2.68 23.46
C ARG A 453 28.39 3.27 24.08
N GLU A 454 28.92 4.37 23.56
CA GLU A 454 30.04 5.11 24.15
C GLU A 454 29.73 5.61 25.56
N LYS A 455 28.45 5.91 25.84
CA LYS A 455 27.95 6.26 27.16
C LYS A 455 27.59 5.05 28.02
N GLY A 456 27.72 3.82 27.53
CA GLY A 456 27.39 2.59 28.26
C GLY A 456 25.90 2.26 28.34
N LEU A 457 25.07 2.90 27.51
CA LEU A 457 23.63 2.60 27.45
C LEU A 457 23.36 1.30 26.69
N THR A 458 22.31 0.59 27.12
CA THR A 458 21.78 -0.60 26.45
C THR A 458 20.27 -0.49 26.30
N VAL A 459 19.71 -1.24 25.35
CA VAL A 459 18.26 -1.41 25.19
C VAL A 459 17.67 -2.17 26.38
N LYS A 460 16.40 -1.90 26.73
CA LYS A 460 15.70 -2.66 27.78
C LYS A 460 15.44 -4.10 27.34
N PRO A 461 15.57 -5.10 28.24
CA PRO A 461 15.56 -6.52 27.87
C PRO A 461 14.22 -7.03 27.30
N TRP A 462 13.11 -6.34 27.57
CA TRP A 462 11.79 -6.68 27.04
C TRP A 462 11.51 -6.15 25.62
N VAL A 463 12.41 -5.32 25.06
CA VAL A 463 12.21 -4.68 23.76
C VAL A 463 12.71 -5.61 22.66
N LYS A 464 11.81 -6.02 21.76
CA LYS A 464 12.17 -6.71 20.52
C LYS A 464 12.67 -5.70 19.48
N THR A 465 13.98 -5.62 19.28
CA THR A 465 14.63 -4.72 18.31
C THR A 465 14.83 -5.38 16.95
N SER A 466 14.70 -4.63 15.86
CA SER A 466 14.97 -5.15 14.51
C SER A 466 15.41 -4.07 13.53
N LEU A 467 16.32 -4.44 12.62
CA LEU A 467 16.72 -3.65 11.46
C LEU A 467 16.38 -4.42 10.17
N ALA A 468 15.43 -3.91 9.40
CA ALA A 468 15.01 -4.47 8.13
C ALA A 468 15.13 -3.41 7.01
N PRO A 469 16.31 -3.30 6.37
CA PRO A 469 16.53 -2.33 5.31
C PRO A 469 15.76 -2.68 4.04
N GLY A 470 15.38 -1.67 3.26
CA GLY A 470 14.73 -1.89 1.97
C GLY A 470 15.67 -2.12 0.79
N SER A 471 16.99 -2.10 0.98
CA SER A 471 17.96 -2.63 0.00
C SER A 471 19.27 -3.03 0.69
N GLN A 472 20.08 -3.83 -0.01
CA GLN A 472 21.41 -4.23 0.46
C GLN A 472 22.41 -3.07 0.55
N VAL A 473 22.20 -1.99 -0.22
CA VAL A 473 23.05 -0.79 -0.19
C VAL A 473 23.06 -0.16 1.20
N VAL A 474 21.93 -0.26 1.93
CA VAL A 474 21.84 0.22 3.31
C VAL A 474 22.84 -0.45 4.24
N SER A 475 22.96 -1.78 4.14
CA SER A 475 23.96 -2.51 4.92
C SER A 475 25.38 -2.10 4.52
N ASP A 476 25.66 -1.95 3.22
CA ASP A 476 26.98 -1.59 2.72
C ASP A 476 27.51 -0.27 3.32
N TYR A 477 26.70 0.79 3.32
CA TYR A 477 27.14 2.07 3.85
C TYR A 477 27.16 2.11 5.38
N LEU A 478 26.28 1.37 6.07
CA LEU A 478 26.29 1.26 7.53
C LEU A 478 27.52 0.49 8.02
N GLU A 479 27.88 -0.60 7.34
CA GLU A 479 29.09 -1.37 7.61
C GLU A 479 30.34 -0.53 7.33
N ARG A 480 30.40 0.13 6.17
CA ARG A 480 31.53 1.01 5.82
C ARG A 480 31.72 2.18 6.79
N ALA A 481 30.62 2.74 7.30
CA ALA A 481 30.66 3.78 8.34
C ALA A 481 31.02 3.25 9.74
N GLY A 482 31.09 1.94 9.92
CA GLY A 482 31.25 1.29 11.22
C GLY A 482 30.02 1.43 12.12
N LEU A 483 28.86 1.78 11.58
CA LEU A 483 27.61 2.02 12.32
C LEU A 483 26.78 0.75 12.49
N GLN A 484 26.93 -0.25 11.61
CA GLN A 484 26.24 -1.53 11.75
C GLN A 484 26.59 -2.22 13.07
N ALA A 485 27.88 -2.24 13.44
CA ALA A 485 28.33 -2.81 14.71
C ALA A 485 27.77 -2.06 15.94
N ASP A 486 27.50 -0.76 15.80
CA ASP A 486 26.87 0.04 16.85
C ASP A 486 25.38 -0.28 17.00
N LEU A 487 24.67 -0.44 15.89
CA LEU A 487 23.28 -0.90 15.86
C LEU A 487 23.15 -2.32 16.42
N ASP A 488 24.02 -3.23 16.00
CA ASP A 488 24.08 -4.61 16.50
C ASP A 488 24.29 -4.66 18.01
N GLY A 489 25.16 -3.78 18.55
CA GLY A 489 25.41 -3.68 19.98
C GLY A 489 24.20 -3.24 20.81
N LEU A 490 23.16 -2.69 20.18
CA LEU A 490 21.86 -2.37 20.78
C LEU A 490 20.75 -3.35 20.35
N GLY A 491 21.09 -4.43 19.66
CA GLY A 491 20.15 -5.46 19.21
C GLY A 491 19.42 -5.12 17.90
N PHE A 492 19.79 -4.04 17.21
CA PHE A 492 19.27 -3.71 15.87
C PHE A 492 20.06 -4.47 14.78
N ASN A 493 20.16 -5.79 14.96
CA ASN A 493 20.76 -6.67 13.96
C ASN A 493 19.91 -6.72 12.71
N LEU A 494 20.56 -6.94 11.56
CA LEU A 494 19.89 -7.23 10.30
C LEU A 494 18.98 -8.46 10.49
N VAL A 495 17.68 -8.30 10.22
CA VAL A 495 16.69 -9.39 10.30
C VAL A 495 16.21 -9.88 8.94
N GLY A 496 16.42 -9.09 7.88
CA GLY A 496 15.95 -9.39 6.53
C GLY A 496 15.88 -8.13 5.65
N TYR A 497 15.87 -8.32 4.33
CA TYR A 497 15.60 -7.26 3.35
C TYR A 497 14.16 -7.40 2.85
N GLY A 498 13.21 -6.80 3.57
CA GLY A 498 11.78 -6.93 3.28
C GLY A 498 10.90 -6.11 4.21
N CYS A 499 9.60 -6.09 3.95
CA CYS A 499 8.62 -5.26 4.64
C CYS A 499 8.53 -5.54 6.15
N THR A 500 8.71 -6.80 6.56
CA THR A 500 8.77 -7.25 7.97
C THR A 500 7.73 -6.57 8.87
N THR A 501 8.15 -5.90 9.94
CA THR A 501 7.30 -5.24 10.93
C THR A 501 6.38 -4.18 10.31
N CYS A 502 6.77 -3.53 9.22
CA CYS A 502 5.93 -2.53 8.54
C CYS A 502 4.59 -3.11 8.04
N ILE A 503 4.59 -4.35 7.56
CA ILE A 503 3.37 -5.04 7.10
C ILE A 503 2.71 -5.88 8.20
N GLY A 504 3.28 -5.90 9.40
CA GLY A 504 2.81 -6.73 10.52
C GLY A 504 3.50 -8.10 10.62
N ASN A 505 4.50 -8.37 9.78
CA ASN A 505 5.36 -9.55 9.90
C ASN A 505 6.42 -9.36 11.00
N SER A 506 6.00 -8.85 12.16
CA SER A 506 6.85 -8.57 13.32
C SER A 506 7.28 -9.83 14.08
N GLY A 507 6.74 -11.00 13.71
CA GLY A 507 7.03 -12.30 14.33
C GLY A 507 6.55 -12.39 15.78
N PRO A 508 6.86 -13.51 16.47
CA PRO A 508 6.42 -13.72 17.85
C PRO A 508 7.15 -12.79 18.82
N LEU A 509 6.46 -12.35 19.88
CA LEU A 509 7.11 -11.85 21.09
C LEU A 509 7.53 -13.05 21.97
N PRO A 510 8.59 -12.91 22.81
CA PRO A 510 8.94 -13.95 23.76
C PRO A 510 7.75 -14.34 24.64
N LEU A 511 7.55 -15.65 24.86
CA LEU A 511 6.39 -16.16 25.61
C LEU A 511 6.24 -15.51 27.01
N PRO A 512 7.31 -15.35 27.82
CA PRO A 512 7.18 -14.67 29.12
C PRO A 512 6.67 -13.22 29.03
N ILE A 513 6.98 -12.51 27.94
CA ILE A 513 6.46 -11.16 27.70
C ILE A 513 4.97 -11.21 27.35
N VAL A 514 4.56 -12.14 26.49
CA VAL A 514 3.15 -12.35 26.13
C VAL A 514 2.31 -12.70 27.36
N GLU A 515 2.81 -13.60 28.20
CA GLU A 515 2.15 -13.99 29.46
C GLU A 515 2.02 -12.82 30.43
N ALA A 516 3.07 -12.00 30.58
CA ALA A 516 3.03 -10.81 31.43
C ALA A 516 2.02 -9.77 30.93
N ILE A 517 1.94 -9.56 29.60
CA ILE A 517 0.94 -8.69 28.98
C ILE A 517 -0.47 -9.19 29.30
N ALA A 518 -0.72 -10.50 29.11
CA ALA A 518 -2.03 -11.09 29.31
C ALA A 518 -2.45 -11.12 30.79
N ALA A 519 -1.52 -11.40 31.71
CA ALA A 519 -1.80 -11.57 33.14
C ALA A 519 -2.43 -10.33 33.80
N GLN A 520 -2.11 -9.14 33.31
CA GLN A 520 -2.64 -7.87 33.84
C GLN A 520 -3.33 -7.02 32.76
N ASP A 521 -3.55 -7.57 31.56
CA ASP A 521 -4.07 -6.86 30.38
C ASP A 521 -3.31 -5.56 30.07
N LEU A 522 -1.97 -5.61 30.14
CA LEU A 522 -1.11 -4.43 30.01
C LEU A 522 -1.32 -3.69 28.69
N VAL A 523 -1.26 -2.36 28.74
CA VAL A 523 -1.19 -1.49 27.57
C VAL A 523 0.28 -1.34 27.21
N VAL A 524 0.74 -2.14 26.25
CA VAL A 524 2.09 -2.04 25.68
C VAL A 524 2.06 -1.51 24.26
N GLY A 525 3.21 -1.02 23.80
CA GLY A 525 3.31 -0.37 22.51
C GLY A 525 4.49 -0.78 21.64
N ALA A 526 4.42 -0.35 20.38
CA ALA A 526 5.49 -0.46 19.41
C ALA A 526 5.90 0.92 18.91
N VAL A 527 7.20 1.11 18.63
CA VAL A 527 7.73 2.27 17.93
C VAL A 527 8.43 1.78 16.68
N LEU A 528 8.01 2.26 15.51
CA LEU A 528 8.52 1.78 14.23
C LEU A 528 8.69 2.91 13.22
N SER A 529 9.69 2.79 12.35
CA SER A 529 9.89 3.72 11.22
C SER A 529 9.03 3.41 9.99
N GLY A 530 7.82 2.89 10.24
CA GLY A 530 6.84 2.56 9.20
C GLY A 530 5.98 3.75 8.78
N ASN A 531 4.91 3.45 8.04
CA ASN A 531 3.90 4.41 7.59
C ASN A 531 2.48 4.11 8.13
N ARG A 532 2.27 2.93 8.74
CA ARG A 532 0.98 2.52 9.32
C ARG A 532 1.12 1.94 10.72
N ASN A 533 0.18 2.32 11.58
CA ASN A 533 0.17 2.01 13.01
C ASN A 533 -1.24 1.63 13.53
N PHE A 534 -2.11 1.15 12.65
CA PHE A 534 -3.44 0.68 13.03
C PHE A 534 -3.38 -0.41 14.11
N GLU A 535 -4.36 -0.40 15.01
CA GLU A 535 -4.44 -1.39 16.09
C GLU A 535 -4.50 -2.82 15.52
N GLY A 536 -3.66 -3.72 16.04
CA GLY A 536 -3.55 -5.10 15.58
C GLY A 536 -2.80 -5.31 14.26
N ARG A 537 -2.34 -4.23 13.59
CA ARG A 537 -1.51 -4.33 12.38
C ARG A 537 -0.06 -4.70 12.70
N VAL A 538 0.58 -3.96 13.61
CA VAL A 538 2.01 -4.14 13.90
C VAL A 538 2.26 -5.47 14.61
N SER A 539 1.48 -5.73 15.67
CA SER A 539 1.50 -6.97 16.44
C SER A 539 0.13 -7.17 17.09
N PRO A 540 -0.34 -8.40 17.30
CA PRO A 540 -1.59 -8.65 18.03
C PRO A 540 -1.51 -8.22 19.51
N TYR A 541 -0.32 -8.00 20.06
CA TYR A 541 -0.09 -7.67 21.47
C TYR A 541 0.04 -6.16 21.75
N THR A 542 0.22 -5.33 20.72
CA THR A 542 0.48 -3.89 20.91
C THR A 542 -0.77 -3.05 20.64
N LYS A 543 -1.28 -2.41 21.70
CA LYS A 543 -2.47 -1.54 21.65
C LYS A 543 -2.10 -0.12 21.19
N ALA A 544 -0.89 0.34 21.49
CA ALA A 544 -0.42 1.70 21.16
C ALA A 544 0.81 1.67 20.24
N ASN A 545 0.66 2.05 18.97
CA ASN A 545 1.73 1.98 17.98
C ASN A 545 2.08 3.38 17.46
N TYR A 546 3.37 3.74 17.46
CA TYR A 546 3.84 5.05 17.04
C TYR A 546 4.82 4.96 15.87
N LEU A 547 4.55 5.76 14.84
CA LEU A 547 5.47 6.01 13.74
C LEU A 547 6.50 7.04 14.18
N ALA A 548 7.78 6.77 13.95
CA ALA A 548 8.87 7.64 14.37
C ALA A 548 10.07 7.55 13.41
N SER A 549 10.95 8.54 13.44
CA SER A 549 12.21 8.45 12.71
C SER A 549 13.09 7.30 13.23
N PRO A 550 13.91 6.64 12.39
CA PRO A 550 14.87 5.63 12.84
C PRO A 550 15.68 5.99 14.10
N PRO A 551 16.26 7.19 14.28
CA PRO A 551 16.95 7.54 15.53
C PRO A 551 16.02 7.60 16.76
N LEU A 552 14.75 8.02 16.60
CA LEU A 552 13.78 7.96 17.70
C LEU A 552 13.39 6.52 18.04
N VAL A 553 13.35 5.61 17.07
CA VAL A 553 13.14 4.17 17.34
C VAL A 553 14.23 3.64 18.27
N VAL A 554 15.51 3.99 18.01
CA VAL A 554 16.64 3.61 18.88
C VAL A 554 16.48 4.23 20.28
N ALA A 555 16.15 5.52 20.36
CA ALA A 555 15.96 6.21 21.64
C ALA A 555 14.84 5.59 22.50
N TYR A 556 13.69 5.25 21.90
CA TYR A 556 12.60 4.59 22.61
C TYR A 556 12.92 3.14 23.00
N ALA A 557 13.78 2.44 22.25
CA ALA A 557 14.26 1.13 22.67
C ALA A 557 15.13 1.20 23.93
N ILE A 558 15.97 2.24 24.05
CA ILE A 558 16.80 2.49 25.24
C ILE A 558 15.93 2.91 26.44
N ALA A 559 15.00 3.85 26.23
CA ALA A 559 14.09 4.30 27.28
C ALA A 559 13.13 3.17 27.73
N GLY A 560 12.63 2.39 26.77
CA GLY A 560 11.80 1.19 26.95
C GLY A 560 10.36 1.44 27.38
N ASN A 561 9.90 2.69 27.45
CA ASN A 561 8.52 3.03 27.82
C ASN A 561 8.05 4.34 27.13
N LEU A 562 6.84 4.32 26.57
CA LEU A 562 6.18 5.45 25.89
C LEU A 562 5.87 6.62 26.83
N ALA A 563 5.77 6.35 28.13
CA ALA A 563 5.52 7.36 29.13
C ALA A 563 6.78 8.13 29.54
N VAL A 564 7.97 7.88 28.97
CA VAL A 564 9.19 8.65 29.26
C VAL A 564 9.21 9.92 28.41
N ASP A 565 9.44 11.07 29.04
CA ASP A 565 9.63 12.33 28.32
C ASP A 565 11.08 12.40 27.82
N LEU A 566 11.34 11.97 26.58
CA LEU A 566 12.71 11.87 26.04
C LEU A 566 13.47 13.21 26.02
N LEU A 567 12.78 14.36 26.10
CA LEU A 567 13.44 15.67 26.11
C LEU A 567 13.90 16.08 27.52
N ASN A 568 13.15 15.69 28.55
CA ASN A 568 13.35 16.18 29.92
C ASN A 568 13.81 15.10 30.90
N ASP A 569 13.46 13.85 30.67
CA ASP A 569 13.84 12.71 31.49
C ASP A 569 15.15 12.08 30.97
N PRO A 570 16.02 11.55 31.86
CA PRO A 570 17.17 10.77 31.42
C PRO A 570 16.70 9.47 30.76
N ILE A 571 17.27 9.14 29.60
CA ILE A 571 16.98 7.91 28.86
C ILE A 571 17.73 6.70 29.43
N GLY A 572 18.78 6.96 30.22
CA GLY A 572 19.55 5.96 30.95
C GLY A 572 20.62 6.59 31.83
N GLN A 573 21.55 5.77 32.31
CA GLN A 573 22.69 6.20 33.12
C GLN A 573 23.98 5.69 32.49
N ASP A 574 25.04 6.48 32.56
CA ASP A 574 26.36 6.05 32.13
C ASP A 574 26.99 5.04 33.11
N ALA A 575 28.18 4.52 32.78
CA ALA A 575 28.90 3.58 33.62
C ALA A 575 29.24 4.11 35.03
N ASP A 576 29.26 5.44 35.22
CA ASP A 576 29.49 6.11 36.50
C ASP A 576 28.17 6.47 37.22
N GLY A 577 27.02 6.07 36.68
CA GLY A 577 25.69 6.37 37.23
C GLY A 577 25.17 7.78 36.93
N ARG A 578 25.80 8.54 36.02
CA ARG A 578 25.33 9.89 35.65
C ARG A 578 24.17 9.80 34.67
N PRO A 579 23.14 10.67 34.79
CA PRO A 579 22.03 10.70 33.85
C PRO A 579 22.52 11.06 32.44
N VAL A 580 22.04 10.31 31.45
CA VAL A 580 22.24 10.58 30.02
C VAL A 580 20.90 10.98 29.41
N TYR A 581 20.88 12.08 28.67
CA TYR A 581 19.69 12.64 28.01
C TYR A 581 19.75 12.43 26.50
N LEU A 582 18.61 12.54 25.81
CA LEU A 582 18.54 12.41 24.35
C LEU A 582 19.54 13.34 23.63
N LYS A 583 19.60 14.61 24.07
CA LYS A 583 20.51 15.62 23.51
C LYS A 583 22.00 15.24 23.59
N ASP A 584 22.37 14.35 24.52
CA ASP A 584 23.77 13.94 24.70
C ASP A 584 24.21 12.91 23.64
N ILE A 585 23.24 12.26 22.97
CA ILE A 585 23.47 11.22 21.96
C ILE A 585 22.90 11.58 20.59
N TRP A 586 22.21 12.71 20.44
CA TRP A 586 21.64 13.13 19.16
C TRP A 586 22.75 13.66 18.23
N PRO A 587 22.82 13.21 16.96
CA PRO A 587 23.80 13.70 16.00
C PRO A 587 23.44 15.08 15.45
N SER A 588 24.45 15.83 15.04
CA SER A 588 24.24 17.08 14.31
C SER A 588 24.09 16.82 12.81
N THR A 589 23.46 17.73 12.08
CA THR A 589 23.33 17.65 10.61
C THR A 589 24.70 17.54 9.94
N ALA A 590 25.69 18.30 10.43
CA ALA A 590 27.05 18.26 9.91
C ALA A 590 27.73 16.90 10.09
N GLU A 591 27.52 16.24 11.24
CA GLU A 591 28.07 14.90 11.51
C GLU A 591 27.45 13.85 10.58
N ILE A 592 26.14 13.92 10.35
CA ILE A 592 25.42 13.02 9.44
C ILE A 592 25.97 13.18 8.02
N GLN A 593 26.08 14.41 7.52
CA GLN A 593 26.58 14.69 6.16
C GLN A 593 28.03 14.23 5.97
N GLN A 594 28.89 14.41 6.98
CA GLN A 594 30.27 13.95 6.93
C GLN A 594 30.35 12.42 6.79
N VAL A 595 29.53 11.68 7.56
CA VAL A 595 29.50 10.21 7.47
C VAL A 595 28.94 9.77 6.12
N MET A 596 27.85 10.37 5.65
CA MET A 596 27.25 10.09 4.34
C MET A 596 28.28 10.22 3.21
N GLN A 597 29.00 11.34 3.15
CA GLN A 597 30.02 11.58 2.12
C GLN A 597 31.19 10.59 2.18
N ALA A 598 31.51 10.08 3.37
CA ALA A 598 32.61 9.13 3.56
C ALA A 598 32.22 7.67 3.27
N SER A 599 30.95 7.31 3.45
CA SER A 599 30.49 5.92 3.40
C SER A 599 29.62 5.56 2.20
N LEU A 600 28.91 6.50 1.56
CA LEU A 600 27.98 6.20 0.47
C LEU A 600 28.61 6.50 -0.89
N THR A 601 28.61 5.52 -1.80
CA THR A 601 29.27 5.66 -3.11
C THR A 601 28.42 5.09 -4.25
N PRO A 602 28.45 5.67 -5.47
CA PRO A 602 27.71 5.15 -6.63
C PRO A 602 27.99 3.68 -6.96
N GLU A 603 29.23 3.22 -6.73
CA GLU A 603 29.66 1.85 -6.99
C GLU A 603 28.87 0.82 -6.16
N MET A 604 28.36 1.21 -4.98
CA MET A 604 27.52 0.32 -4.16
C MET A 604 26.22 -0.03 -4.90
N TYR A 605 25.54 0.97 -5.46
CA TYR A 605 24.32 0.78 -6.24
C TYR A 605 24.60 -0.07 -7.48
N GLN A 606 25.63 0.28 -8.27
CA GLN A 606 25.99 -0.46 -9.47
C GLN A 606 26.31 -1.92 -9.16
N SER A 607 27.09 -2.18 -8.11
CA SER A 607 27.46 -3.54 -7.71
C SER A 607 26.24 -4.34 -7.27
N ARG A 608 25.41 -3.81 -6.36
CA ARG A 608 24.26 -4.53 -5.80
C ARG A 608 23.17 -4.79 -6.84
N TYR A 609 22.97 -3.86 -7.77
CA TYR A 609 21.91 -3.99 -8.78
C TYR A 609 22.33 -4.70 -10.07
N SER A 610 23.63 -4.94 -10.30
CA SER A 610 24.12 -5.68 -11.48
C SER A 610 23.53 -7.09 -11.62
N ASN A 611 23.18 -7.74 -10.50
CA ASN A 611 22.64 -9.10 -10.44
C ASN A 611 21.27 -9.16 -9.76
N VAL A 612 20.49 -8.08 -9.82
CA VAL A 612 19.23 -7.92 -9.08
C VAL A 612 18.22 -9.06 -9.32
N PHE A 613 18.23 -9.69 -10.49
CA PHE A 613 17.30 -10.77 -10.86
C PHE A 613 17.84 -12.19 -10.58
N THR A 614 19.10 -12.32 -10.15
CA THR A 614 19.76 -13.63 -9.98
C THR A 614 19.28 -14.37 -8.73
N GLY A 615 19.14 -13.64 -7.61
CA GLY A 615 18.74 -14.19 -6.31
C GLY A 615 19.80 -15.05 -5.64
N ASN A 616 19.54 -15.42 -4.38
CA ASN A 616 20.43 -16.28 -3.60
C ASN A 616 20.41 -17.75 -4.09
N GLU A 617 21.29 -18.58 -3.54
CA GLU A 617 21.39 -20.00 -3.91
C GLU A 617 20.06 -20.75 -3.72
N SER A 618 19.35 -20.50 -2.62
CA SER A 618 18.04 -21.10 -2.35
C SER A 618 17.01 -20.77 -3.44
N TRP A 619 16.95 -19.52 -3.89
CA TRP A 619 16.08 -19.11 -5.01
C TRP A 619 16.47 -19.83 -6.29
N GLN A 620 17.76 -19.86 -6.62
CA GLN A 620 18.27 -20.50 -7.83
C GLN A 620 17.98 -22.00 -7.90
N GLN A 621 17.89 -22.68 -6.75
CA GLN A 621 17.55 -24.11 -6.64
C GLN A 621 16.06 -24.44 -6.85
N ILE A 622 15.15 -23.45 -6.79
CA ILE A 622 13.71 -23.70 -6.95
C ILE A 622 13.38 -24.19 -8.37
N THR A 623 12.87 -25.40 -8.50
CA THR A 623 12.39 -25.89 -9.81
C THR A 623 10.98 -25.39 -10.09
N ALA A 624 10.71 -25.01 -11.33
CA ALA A 624 9.38 -24.64 -11.80
C ALA A 624 9.06 -25.40 -13.09
N ALA A 625 7.79 -25.76 -13.27
CA ALA A 625 7.30 -26.44 -14.47
C ALA A 625 7.57 -25.59 -15.72
N ASP A 626 7.78 -26.27 -16.85
CA ASP A 626 7.93 -25.64 -18.17
C ASP A 626 6.65 -25.90 -18.96
N SER A 627 5.62 -25.09 -18.71
CA SER A 627 4.28 -25.24 -19.27
C SER A 627 3.58 -23.89 -19.45
N GLN A 628 2.77 -23.77 -20.50
CA GLN A 628 1.99 -22.56 -20.78
C GLN A 628 0.81 -22.38 -19.81
N THR A 629 0.12 -23.46 -19.46
CA THR A 629 -0.90 -23.49 -18.39
C THR A 629 -0.29 -24.01 -17.10
N TYR A 630 -0.85 -23.60 -15.96
CA TYR A 630 -0.31 -24.00 -14.66
C TYR A 630 -0.82 -25.40 -14.28
N PRO A 631 0.06 -26.35 -13.90
CA PRO A 631 -0.35 -27.67 -13.44
C PRO A 631 -0.86 -27.60 -12.00
N TRP A 632 -2.13 -27.24 -11.82
CA TRP A 632 -2.76 -27.15 -10.49
C TRP A 632 -2.63 -28.45 -9.69
N GLN A 633 -2.27 -28.32 -8.41
CA GLN A 633 -2.14 -29.43 -7.47
C GLN A 633 -3.33 -29.43 -6.52
N SER A 634 -4.08 -30.53 -6.49
CA SER A 634 -5.30 -30.65 -5.67
C SER A 634 -5.06 -30.54 -4.17
N GLU A 635 -3.89 -31.01 -3.73
CA GLU A 635 -3.41 -31.02 -2.35
C GLU A 635 -2.78 -29.70 -1.92
N SER A 636 -2.59 -28.75 -2.86
CA SER A 636 -2.02 -27.45 -2.56
C SER A 636 -2.89 -26.69 -1.54
N THR A 637 -2.22 -26.15 -0.51
CA THR A 637 -2.83 -25.22 0.44
C THR A 637 -2.40 -23.76 0.20
N TYR A 638 -1.63 -23.48 -0.86
CA TYR A 638 -1.16 -22.12 -1.20
C TYR A 638 -1.66 -21.59 -2.55
N VAL A 639 -1.84 -22.45 -3.55
CA VAL A 639 -2.16 -22.09 -4.94
C VAL A 639 -3.25 -23.02 -5.47
N GLN A 640 -4.46 -22.49 -5.65
CA GLN A 640 -5.61 -23.24 -6.16
C GLN A 640 -6.32 -22.46 -7.27
N ASN A 641 -6.87 -23.18 -8.25
CA ASN A 641 -7.62 -22.56 -9.34
C ASN A 641 -8.90 -21.92 -8.78
N PRO A 642 -9.08 -20.59 -8.88
CA PRO A 642 -10.26 -19.92 -8.36
C PRO A 642 -11.48 -20.13 -9.28
N PRO A 643 -12.71 -20.13 -8.73
CA PRO A 643 -13.92 -20.42 -9.51
C PRO A 643 -14.42 -19.21 -10.34
N PHE A 644 -13.59 -18.19 -10.58
CA PHE A 644 -14.04 -16.92 -11.18
C PHE A 644 -14.54 -17.06 -12.61
N PHE A 645 -14.04 -18.06 -13.35
CA PHE A 645 -14.35 -18.32 -14.75
C PHE A 645 -15.21 -19.58 -14.95
N GLU A 646 -15.69 -20.22 -13.88
CA GLU A 646 -16.55 -21.40 -14.01
C GLU A 646 -17.82 -21.08 -14.81
N GLY A 647 -18.04 -21.83 -15.89
CA GLY A 647 -19.20 -21.64 -16.78
C GLY A 647 -19.14 -20.38 -17.65
N ILE A 648 -17.96 -19.74 -17.81
CA ILE A 648 -17.81 -18.59 -18.71
C ILE A 648 -18.15 -18.96 -20.16
N GLN A 649 -18.75 -18.00 -20.87
CA GLN A 649 -19.10 -18.10 -22.29
C GLN A 649 -18.32 -17.03 -23.08
N SER A 650 -18.04 -17.32 -24.35
CA SER A 650 -17.29 -16.44 -25.27
C SER A 650 -17.97 -15.10 -25.54
N ALA A 651 -19.30 -15.04 -25.48
CA ALA A 651 -20.08 -13.81 -25.55
C ALA A 651 -20.86 -13.61 -24.24
N VAL A 652 -21.12 -12.33 -23.91
CA VAL A 652 -22.17 -11.99 -22.95
C VAL A 652 -23.49 -12.34 -23.63
N GLY A 653 -24.14 -13.43 -23.24
CA GLY A 653 -25.45 -13.77 -23.79
C GLY A 653 -26.50 -12.69 -23.50
N ASP A 654 -27.73 -12.85 -23.99
CA ASP A 654 -28.86 -11.90 -23.81
C ASP A 654 -29.39 -11.82 -22.35
N ARG A 655 -28.57 -12.18 -21.36
CA ARG A 655 -28.96 -12.17 -19.95
C ARG A 655 -29.00 -10.72 -19.47
N ALA A 656 -30.18 -10.11 -19.58
CA ALA A 656 -30.45 -8.79 -19.05
C ALA A 656 -30.05 -8.70 -17.57
N ILE A 657 -29.41 -7.60 -17.20
CA ILE A 657 -29.21 -7.28 -15.78
C ILE A 657 -30.59 -7.04 -15.16
N SER A 658 -30.86 -7.74 -14.04
CA SER A 658 -32.14 -7.69 -13.34
C SER A 658 -31.96 -7.33 -11.86
N GLY A 659 -33.04 -6.87 -11.25
CA GLY A 659 -33.14 -6.65 -9.80
C GLY A 659 -32.65 -7.83 -8.93
N ILE A 660 -32.25 -7.51 -7.70
CA ILE A 660 -31.91 -8.49 -6.66
C ILE A 660 -33.10 -8.56 -5.71
N TYR A 661 -33.69 -9.74 -5.51
CA TYR A 661 -34.91 -9.90 -4.72
C TYR A 661 -34.73 -10.89 -3.58
N GLY A 662 -35.35 -10.62 -2.43
CA GLY A 662 -35.31 -11.45 -1.24
C GLY A 662 -33.92 -11.52 -0.59
N ALA A 663 -33.10 -10.48 -0.76
CA ALA A 663 -31.76 -10.45 -0.19
C ALA A 663 -31.78 -10.32 1.33
N ARG A 664 -30.72 -10.80 1.99
CA ARG A 664 -30.50 -10.63 3.42
C ARG A 664 -29.18 -9.92 3.71
N PRO A 665 -29.08 -9.17 4.82
CA PRO A 665 -27.82 -8.58 5.24
C PRO A 665 -26.92 -9.69 5.78
N LEU A 666 -25.68 -9.79 5.28
CA LEU A 666 -24.64 -10.65 5.85
C LEU A 666 -23.96 -9.97 7.05
N ALA A 667 -23.78 -8.65 6.97
CA ALA A 667 -23.26 -7.81 8.04
C ALA A 667 -23.80 -6.37 7.94
N ILE A 668 -23.96 -5.73 9.10
CA ILE A 668 -24.22 -4.30 9.26
C ILE A 668 -23.04 -3.72 10.05
N LEU A 669 -22.26 -2.87 9.40
CA LEU A 669 -20.98 -2.39 9.88
C LEU A 669 -21.01 -0.88 10.10
N GLY A 670 -20.15 -0.40 11.00
CA GLY A 670 -19.99 1.04 11.27
C GLY A 670 -19.10 1.77 10.27
N ASP A 671 -18.54 2.89 10.71
CA ASP A 671 -17.60 3.71 9.94
C ASP A 671 -16.19 3.10 9.87
N SER A 672 -15.42 3.55 8.86
CA SER A 672 -13.98 3.32 8.71
C SER A 672 -13.57 1.83 8.72
N ILE A 673 -14.41 0.97 8.14
CA ILE A 673 -14.10 -0.44 7.95
C ILE A 673 -12.97 -0.58 6.94
N THR A 674 -11.76 -0.76 7.44
CA THR A 674 -10.57 -0.95 6.61
C THR A 674 -10.58 -2.25 5.79
N THR A 675 -9.78 -2.32 4.72
CA THR A 675 -9.55 -3.58 3.99
C THR A 675 -8.86 -4.65 4.84
N ASP A 676 -8.20 -4.30 5.95
CA ASP A 676 -7.70 -5.26 6.94
C ASP A 676 -8.83 -5.88 7.77
N HIS A 677 -9.96 -5.19 7.96
CA HIS A 677 -11.16 -5.78 8.55
C HIS A 677 -11.86 -6.75 7.59
N ILE A 678 -11.94 -6.37 6.31
CA ILE A 678 -12.61 -7.15 5.25
C ILE A 678 -11.75 -8.35 4.83
N SER A 679 -10.44 -8.16 4.66
CA SER A 679 -9.48 -9.19 4.23
C SER A 679 -8.18 -9.05 5.04
N PRO A 680 -8.13 -9.66 6.24
CA PRO A 680 -6.93 -9.65 7.07
C PRO A 680 -5.77 -10.33 6.34
N ALA A 681 -4.55 -9.88 6.60
CA ALA A 681 -3.32 -10.50 6.05
C ALA A 681 -2.44 -11.17 7.11
N GLY A 682 -2.73 -10.96 8.40
CA GLY A 682 -1.92 -11.45 9.51
C GLY A 682 -2.15 -12.92 9.85
N ALA A 683 -1.89 -13.28 11.10
CA ALA A 683 -1.96 -14.65 11.59
C ALA A 683 -3.36 -15.28 11.47
N ILE A 684 -3.40 -16.58 11.21
CA ILE A 684 -4.63 -17.39 11.13
C ILE A 684 -4.86 -18.08 12.48
N LYS A 685 -6.02 -17.87 13.10
CA LYS A 685 -6.37 -18.54 14.36
C LYS A 685 -6.77 -20.00 14.09
N GLN A 686 -6.33 -20.92 14.94
CA GLN A 686 -6.61 -22.35 14.81
C GLN A 686 -8.10 -22.69 14.87
N ASP A 687 -8.87 -22.01 15.70
CA ASP A 687 -10.31 -22.21 15.87
C ASP A 687 -11.16 -21.48 14.82
N SER A 688 -10.55 -20.65 13.97
CA SER A 688 -11.25 -19.96 12.87
C SER A 688 -11.63 -20.91 11.72
N PRO A 689 -12.58 -20.55 10.84
CA PRO A 689 -12.91 -21.36 9.68
C PRO A 689 -11.70 -21.72 8.81
N ALA A 690 -10.81 -20.76 8.56
CA ALA A 690 -9.58 -20.97 7.79
C ALA A 690 -8.60 -21.91 8.53
N GLY A 691 -8.45 -21.75 9.85
CA GLY A 691 -7.63 -22.64 10.67
C GLY A 691 -8.13 -24.09 10.65
N ARG A 692 -9.45 -24.28 10.81
CA ARG A 692 -10.08 -25.62 10.70
C ARG A 692 -9.88 -26.24 9.33
N TYR A 693 -10.02 -25.44 8.25
CA TYR A 693 -9.72 -25.90 6.89
C TYR A 693 -8.28 -26.39 6.76
N LEU A 694 -7.30 -25.61 7.24
CA LEU A 694 -5.87 -25.97 7.18
C LEU A 694 -5.56 -27.23 8.00
N VAL A 695 -6.11 -27.38 9.20
CA VAL A 695 -5.95 -28.61 10.01
C VAL A 695 -6.55 -29.82 9.30
N ASN A 696 -7.70 -29.67 8.66
CA ASN A 696 -8.33 -30.75 7.89
C ASN A 696 -7.51 -31.14 6.64
N HIS A 697 -6.57 -30.30 6.21
CA HIS A 697 -5.59 -30.57 5.15
C HIS A 697 -4.20 -30.85 5.72
N GLU A 698 -4.14 -31.32 6.98
CA GLU A 698 -2.92 -31.77 7.66
C GLU A 698 -1.83 -30.69 7.85
N VAL A 699 -2.19 -29.40 7.75
CA VAL A 699 -1.29 -28.29 8.04
C VAL A 699 -1.26 -28.05 9.55
N THR A 700 -0.06 -28.05 10.15
CA THR A 700 0.10 -27.78 11.57
C THR A 700 -0.10 -26.28 11.88
N PRO A 701 -0.56 -25.89 13.08
CA PRO A 701 -0.72 -24.47 13.44
C PRO A 701 0.53 -23.61 13.27
N THR A 702 1.72 -24.18 13.47
CA THR A 702 3.01 -23.51 13.24
C THR A 702 3.29 -23.23 11.76
N ASP A 703 2.66 -24.00 10.86
CA ASP A 703 2.81 -23.89 9.40
C ASP A 703 1.61 -23.21 8.72
N PHE A 704 0.65 -22.68 9.50
CA PHE A 704 -0.45 -21.90 8.92
C PHE A 704 0.03 -20.70 8.10
N ASN A 705 1.19 -20.15 8.47
CA ASN A 705 1.72 -18.91 7.91
C ASN A 705 0.71 -17.77 8.13
N SER A 706 0.58 -16.83 7.20
CA SER A 706 -0.33 -15.69 7.30
C SER A 706 -1.43 -15.75 6.24
N PHE A 707 -2.56 -15.06 6.45
CA PHE A 707 -3.56 -14.89 5.40
C PHE A 707 -2.94 -14.26 4.14
N GLY A 708 -1.99 -13.32 4.28
CA GLY A 708 -1.29 -12.72 3.14
C GLY A 708 -0.55 -13.74 2.28
N SER A 709 0.10 -14.73 2.91
CA SER A 709 0.78 -15.81 2.19
C SER A 709 -0.19 -16.77 1.48
N ARG A 710 -1.43 -16.89 1.96
CA ARG A 710 -2.44 -17.84 1.46
C ARG A 710 -3.30 -17.29 0.32
N ARG A 711 -2.93 -16.15 -0.26
CA ARG A 711 -3.73 -15.45 -1.27
C ARG A 711 -3.85 -16.14 -2.62
N GLY A 712 -3.00 -17.12 -2.93
CA GLY A 712 -3.21 -17.99 -4.09
C GLY A 712 -4.27 -19.06 -3.86
N ASN A 713 -4.80 -19.21 -2.64
CA ASN A 713 -5.79 -20.22 -2.29
C ASN A 713 -7.12 -19.55 -1.90
N HIS A 714 -8.11 -19.70 -2.78
CA HIS A 714 -9.41 -19.07 -2.58
C HIS A 714 -10.22 -19.67 -1.42
N GLU A 715 -10.03 -20.96 -1.08
CA GLU A 715 -10.70 -21.61 0.05
C GLU A 715 -10.26 -20.97 1.39
N VAL A 716 -8.96 -20.70 1.55
CA VAL A 716 -8.43 -20.05 2.76
C VAL A 716 -8.89 -18.59 2.83
N MET A 717 -8.79 -17.87 1.72
CA MET A 717 -9.09 -16.43 1.71
C MET A 717 -10.59 -16.13 1.84
N MET A 718 -11.46 -16.94 1.23
CA MET A 718 -12.92 -16.84 1.43
C MET A 718 -13.28 -17.04 2.90
N ARG A 719 -12.66 -18.01 3.59
CA ARG A 719 -12.83 -18.24 5.04
C ARG A 719 -12.23 -17.13 5.91
N GLY A 720 -11.22 -16.43 5.41
CA GLY A 720 -10.62 -15.27 6.06
C GLY A 720 -11.40 -13.96 5.86
N THR A 721 -12.37 -13.93 4.94
CA THR A 721 -13.10 -12.72 4.60
C THR A 721 -14.01 -12.31 5.77
N PHE A 722 -13.88 -11.05 6.21
CA PHE A 722 -14.45 -10.48 7.43
C PHE A 722 -14.03 -11.19 8.72
N ALA A 723 -12.95 -11.98 8.74
CA ALA A 723 -12.51 -12.75 9.91
C ALA A 723 -11.65 -11.96 10.91
N ASN A 724 -11.48 -10.64 10.72
CA ASN A 724 -10.65 -9.82 11.59
C ASN A 724 -11.20 -9.81 13.03
N ILE A 725 -10.31 -10.04 14.00
CA ILE A 725 -10.64 -10.17 15.43
C ILE A 725 -11.18 -8.88 16.08
N ARG A 726 -11.04 -7.73 15.39
CA ARG A 726 -11.52 -6.42 15.82
C ARG A 726 -12.75 -5.94 15.05
N LEU A 727 -13.24 -6.70 14.07
CA LEU A 727 -14.46 -6.34 13.36
C LEU A 727 -15.61 -6.24 14.36
N ARG A 728 -16.44 -5.21 14.21
CA ARG A 728 -17.67 -5.03 14.97
C ARG A 728 -18.84 -5.05 14.01
N ASN A 729 -19.79 -5.93 14.28
CA ASN A 729 -20.99 -6.11 13.46
C ASN A 729 -22.21 -5.88 14.34
N GLU A 730 -23.07 -4.93 13.96
CA GLU A 730 -24.26 -4.57 14.72
C GLU A 730 -25.26 -5.73 14.82
N MET A 731 -25.20 -6.69 13.90
CA MET A 731 -26.01 -7.92 13.96
C MET A 731 -25.57 -8.90 15.05
N ALA A 732 -24.38 -8.73 15.65
CA ALA A 732 -23.82 -9.56 16.72
C ALA A 732 -23.34 -8.67 17.89
N PRO A 733 -24.26 -7.97 18.58
CA PRO A 733 -23.91 -6.97 19.57
C PRO A 733 -23.11 -7.55 20.74
N GLY A 734 -22.08 -6.84 21.18
CA GLY A 734 -21.20 -7.24 22.28
C GLY A 734 -20.12 -8.27 21.89
N ILE A 735 -20.08 -8.73 20.65
CA ILE A 735 -19.08 -9.69 20.15
C ILE A 735 -18.14 -8.96 19.20
N SER A 736 -16.83 -9.01 19.49
CA SER A 736 -15.79 -8.55 18.56
C SER A 736 -15.24 -9.72 17.76
N GLY A 737 -15.01 -9.51 16.46
CA GLY A 737 -14.52 -10.52 15.54
C GLY A 737 -15.42 -10.70 14.32
N GLY A 738 -15.03 -11.63 13.45
CA GLY A 738 -15.76 -11.97 12.24
C GLY A 738 -17.03 -12.80 12.46
N PHE A 739 -17.97 -12.28 13.24
CA PHE A 739 -19.21 -12.96 13.61
C PHE A 739 -20.45 -12.21 13.08
N THR A 740 -21.50 -12.96 12.80
CA THR A 740 -22.82 -12.44 12.41
C THR A 740 -23.93 -13.33 12.94
N ARG A 741 -25.17 -12.84 12.90
CA ARG A 741 -26.36 -13.63 13.26
C ARG A 741 -26.98 -14.22 12.01
N TYR A 742 -27.07 -15.55 11.93
CA TYR A 742 -27.76 -16.24 10.86
C TYR A 742 -29.27 -16.21 11.13
N MET A 743 -29.97 -15.31 10.43
CA MET A 743 -31.37 -14.96 10.74
C MET A 743 -32.37 -16.11 10.68
N PRO A 744 -32.25 -17.11 9.78
CA PRO A 744 -33.19 -18.23 9.76
C PRO A 744 -33.25 -19.04 11.08
N THR A 745 -32.17 -19.09 11.85
CA THR A 745 -32.10 -19.83 13.13
C THR A 745 -31.88 -18.93 14.35
N GLY A 746 -31.37 -17.71 14.14
CA GLY A 746 -30.94 -16.79 15.20
C GLY A 746 -29.56 -17.09 15.78
N GLU A 747 -28.87 -18.12 15.28
CA GLU A 747 -27.55 -18.52 15.77
C GLU A 747 -26.47 -17.50 15.42
N THR A 748 -25.53 -17.24 16.33
CA THR A 748 -24.33 -16.47 16.03
C THR A 748 -23.25 -17.39 15.46
N LEU A 749 -22.87 -17.14 14.22
CA LEU A 749 -21.88 -17.91 13.47
C LEU A 749 -20.72 -17.01 13.02
N SER A 750 -19.64 -17.63 12.55
CA SER A 750 -18.67 -16.88 11.75
C SER A 750 -19.35 -16.37 10.48
N ILE A 751 -18.89 -15.22 9.96
CA ILE A 751 -19.45 -14.65 8.72
C ILE A 751 -19.36 -15.64 7.56
N TYR A 752 -18.25 -16.38 7.44
CA TYR A 752 -18.08 -17.44 6.45
C TYR A 752 -19.14 -18.55 6.60
N ASP A 753 -19.30 -19.11 7.80
CA ASP A 753 -20.23 -20.22 8.02
C ASP A 753 -21.68 -19.80 7.74
N ALA A 754 -22.08 -18.57 8.12
CA ALA A 754 -23.39 -18.02 7.80
C ALA A 754 -23.59 -17.79 6.29
N ALA A 755 -22.58 -17.24 5.61
CA ALA A 755 -22.62 -17.00 4.17
C ALA A 755 -22.82 -18.31 3.39
N MET A 756 -22.08 -19.36 3.73
CA MET A 756 -22.22 -20.66 3.07
C MET A 756 -23.61 -21.29 3.25
N GLN A 757 -24.24 -21.10 4.42
CA GLN A 757 -25.63 -21.55 4.62
C GLN A 757 -26.62 -20.78 3.74
N TYR A 758 -26.47 -19.46 3.60
CA TYR A 758 -27.31 -18.66 2.71
C TYR A 758 -27.11 -19.00 1.23
N VAL A 759 -25.85 -19.22 0.80
CA VAL A 759 -25.52 -19.63 -0.57
C VAL A 759 -26.17 -20.99 -0.88
N ALA A 760 -26.08 -21.96 0.03
CA ALA A 760 -26.74 -23.26 -0.12
C ALA A 760 -28.27 -23.14 -0.20
N ALA A 761 -28.86 -22.15 0.47
CA ALA A 761 -30.28 -21.84 0.42
C ALA A 761 -30.70 -20.96 -0.79
N GLY A 762 -29.77 -20.55 -1.65
CA GLY A 762 -30.04 -19.68 -2.79
C GLY A 762 -30.48 -18.26 -2.41
N THR A 763 -30.15 -17.79 -1.20
CA THR A 763 -30.51 -16.45 -0.71
C THR A 763 -29.46 -15.42 -1.12
N PRO A 764 -29.82 -14.35 -1.86
CA PRO A 764 -28.88 -13.28 -2.18
C PRO A 764 -28.42 -12.54 -0.92
N LEU A 765 -27.17 -12.08 -0.90
CA LEU A 765 -26.59 -11.39 0.26
C LEU A 765 -26.19 -9.96 -0.06
N MET A 766 -26.29 -9.09 0.94
CA MET A 766 -25.84 -7.70 0.90
C MET A 766 -25.00 -7.35 2.14
N ILE A 767 -24.14 -6.36 2.01
CA ILE A 767 -23.42 -5.75 3.14
C ILE A 767 -23.91 -4.31 3.32
N PHE A 768 -24.07 -3.89 4.56
CA PHE A 768 -24.38 -2.51 4.91
C PHE A 768 -23.24 -1.91 5.75
N ALA A 769 -22.83 -0.68 5.46
CA ALA A 769 -21.70 -0.04 6.14
C ALA A 769 -21.90 1.47 6.32
N GLY A 770 -21.11 2.07 7.22
CA GLY A 770 -21.04 3.52 7.40
C GLY A 770 -20.13 4.21 6.38
N LYS A 771 -19.42 5.24 6.84
CA LYS A 771 -18.51 6.07 6.03
C LYS A 771 -17.14 5.41 5.83
N GLU A 772 -16.45 5.81 4.76
CA GLU A 772 -15.07 5.39 4.44
C GLU A 772 -14.91 3.85 4.37
N TYR A 773 -15.92 3.15 3.85
CA TYR A 773 -15.88 1.70 3.69
C TYR A 773 -14.78 1.27 2.73
N GLY A 774 -13.91 0.35 3.17
CA GLY A 774 -12.79 -0.16 2.39
C GLY A 774 -11.51 0.68 2.47
N THR A 775 -11.34 1.52 3.50
CA THR A 775 -10.11 2.33 3.63
C THR A 775 -8.83 1.48 3.86
N GLY A 776 -7.68 1.91 3.33
CA GLY A 776 -6.38 1.29 3.63
C GLY A 776 -5.71 0.59 2.44
N SER A 777 -5.29 -0.66 2.64
CA SER A 777 -4.46 -1.40 1.65
C SER A 777 -5.25 -1.72 0.37
N SER A 778 -4.58 -1.72 -0.79
CA SER A 778 -5.17 -1.96 -2.13
C SER A 778 -5.54 -3.42 -2.44
N ARG A 779 -6.00 -4.17 -1.44
CA ARG A 779 -6.16 -5.64 -1.52
C ARG A 779 -7.45 -6.00 -2.26
N ASP A 780 -7.30 -6.59 -3.43
CA ASP A 780 -8.39 -7.14 -4.24
C ASP A 780 -9.18 -8.27 -3.56
N TRP A 781 -8.54 -9.03 -2.66
CA TRP A 781 -9.21 -10.06 -1.86
C TRP A 781 -10.34 -9.53 -0.98
N ALA A 782 -10.37 -8.23 -0.66
CA ALA A 782 -11.51 -7.61 -0.01
C ALA A 782 -12.77 -7.63 -0.91
N ALA A 783 -12.62 -7.60 -2.23
CA ALA A 783 -13.72 -7.75 -3.19
C ALA A 783 -13.91 -9.21 -3.65
N LYS A 784 -12.81 -9.93 -3.97
CA LYS A 784 -12.88 -11.36 -4.35
C LYS A 784 -13.56 -12.19 -3.26
N GLY A 785 -13.14 -12.02 -2.01
CA GLY A 785 -13.75 -12.66 -0.85
C GLY A 785 -15.23 -12.31 -0.70
N THR A 786 -15.58 -11.02 -0.81
CA THR A 786 -16.97 -10.54 -0.75
C THR A 786 -17.84 -11.22 -1.81
N ARG A 787 -17.37 -11.31 -3.07
CA ARG A 787 -18.07 -12.03 -4.14
C ARG A 787 -18.23 -13.52 -3.82
N LEU A 788 -17.16 -14.18 -3.37
CA LEU A 788 -17.16 -15.62 -3.07
C LEU A 788 -18.04 -15.99 -1.87
N LEU A 789 -18.25 -15.07 -0.93
CA LEU A 789 -19.26 -15.22 0.13
C LEU A 789 -20.70 -15.10 -0.40
N GLY A 790 -20.92 -14.83 -1.69
CA GLY A 790 -22.25 -14.73 -2.31
C GLY A 790 -22.87 -13.34 -2.25
N VAL A 791 -22.13 -12.32 -1.80
CA VAL A 791 -22.61 -10.93 -1.74
C VAL A 791 -22.81 -10.36 -3.15
N LYS A 792 -23.97 -9.75 -3.37
CA LYS A 792 -24.37 -9.16 -4.66
C LYS A 792 -24.23 -7.63 -4.68
N ALA A 793 -24.44 -6.99 -3.54
CA ALA A 793 -24.31 -5.54 -3.41
C ALA A 793 -23.76 -5.14 -2.04
N VAL A 794 -23.05 -4.02 -1.99
CA VAL A 794 -22.65 -3.35 -0.77
C VAL A 794 -23.36 -2.00 -0.75
N VAL A 795 -23.92 -1.60 0.39
CA VAL A 795 -24.56 -0.30 0.60
C VAL A 795 -23.80 0.43 1.69
N ALA A 796 -23.19 1.57 1.38
CA ALA A 796 -22.39 2.34 2.34
C ALA A 796 -22.75 3.82 2.32
N GLU A 797 -22.38 4.58 3.35
CA GLU A 797 -22.50 6.05 3.29
C GLU A 797 -21.42 6.66 2.38
N SER A 798 -20.22 6.07 2.35
CA SER A 798 -19.16 6.42 1.40
C SER A 798 -18.12 5.29 1.27
N TYR A 799 -17.38 5.29 0.15
CA TYR A 799 -16.33 4.31 -0.15
C TYR A 799 -14.96 4.96 -0.25
N GLU A 800 -13.91 4.20 0.07
CA GLU A 800 -12.57 4.48 -0.46
C GLU A 800 -12.49 4.09 -1.95
N ARG A 801 -11.74 4.87 -2.74
CA ARG A 801 -11.67 4.80 -4.21
C ARG A 801 -11.28 3.41 -4.72
N ILE A 802 -10.17 2.84 -4.24
CA ILE A 802 -9.64 1.55 -4.72
C ILE A 802 -10.61 0.42 -4.37
N HIS A 803 -11.17 0.44 -3.16
CA HIS A 803 -12.10 -0.62 -2.77
C HIS A 803 -13.38 -0.61 -3.61
N ARG A 804 -13.95 0.57 -3.90
CA ARG A 804 -15.10 0.71 -4.81
C ARG A 804 -14.80 0.12 -6.19
N SER A 805 -13.68 0.49 -6.80
CA SER A 805 -13.25 -0.07 -8.10
C SER A 805 -13.10 -1.59 -8.06
N ASN A 806 -12.53 -2.15 -6.98
CA ASN A 806 -12.39 -3.59 -6.83
C ASN A 806 -13.74 -4.32 -6.73
N LEU A 807 -14.74 -3.73 -6.07
CA LEU A 807 -16.10 -4.30 -6.00
C LEU A 807 -16.71 -4.40 -7.40
N VAL A 808 -16.66 -3.31 -8.19
CA VAL A 808 -17.12 -3.29 -9.58
C VAL A 808 -16.35 -4.31 -10.43
N GLY A 809 -15.03 -4.34 -10.31
CA GLY A 809 -14.17 -5.28 -11.02
C GLY A 809 -14.48 -6.75 -10.72
N MET A 810 -15.05 -7.05 -9.55
CA MET A 810 -15.56 -8.37 -9.18
C MET A 810 -17.06 -8.54 -9.39
N GLY A 811 -17.75 -7.61 -10.06
CA GLY A 811 -19.19 -7.72 -10.33
C GLY A 811 -20.07 -7.64 -9.07
N VAL A 812 -19.59 -7.01 -8.00
CA VAL A 812 -20.37 -6.68 -6.80
C VAL A 812 -20.81 -5.22 -6.92
N LEU A 813 -22.11 -4.95 -6.79
CA LEU A 813 -22.67 -3.62 -7.01
C LEU A 813 -22.38 -2.68 -5.81
N PRO A 814 -21.56 -1.62 -5.95
CA PRO A 814 -21.40 -0.64 -4.89
C PRO A 814 -22.53 0.38 -4.95
N LEU A 815 -23.26 0.50 -3.86
CA LEU A 815 -24.37 1.44 -3.70
C LEU A 815 -24.07 2.39 -2.55
N GLN A 816 -24.51 3.64 -2.69
CA GLN A 816 -24.31 4.68 -1.69
C GLN A 816 -25.64 5.24 -1.20
N PHE A 817 -25.74 5.45 0.10
CA PHE A 817 -26.87 6.20 0.67
C PHE A 817 -26.86 7.67 0.19
N PRO A 818 -28.04 8.28 0.00
CA PRO A 818 -28.15 9.72 -0.15
C PRO A 818 -27.64 10.43 1.10
N ALA A 819 -27.18 11.68 0.94
CA ALA A 819 -26.73 12.49 2.06
C ALA A 819 -27.79 12.55 3.19
N GLY A 820 -27.35 12.26 4.42
CA GLY A 820 -28.23 12.23 5.60
C GLY A 820 -28.98 10.92 5.83
N THR A 821 -28.82 9.92 4.97
CA THR A 821 -29.35 8.56 5.16
C THR A 821 -28.24 7.60 5.59
N SER A 822 -28.50 6.76 6.57
CA SER A 822 -27.57 5.75 7.09
C SER A 822 -28.32 4.51 7.57
N CYS A 823 -27.57 3.45 7.92
CA CYS A 823 -28.13 2.27 8.58
C CYS A 823 -28.86 2.63 9.88
N GLU A 824 -28.33 3.59 10.64
CA GLU A 824 -28.93 4.09 11.88
C GLU A 824 -30.22 4.87 11.62
N SER A 825 -30.23 5.79 10.65
CA SER A 825 -31.45 6.56 10.33
C SER A 825 -32.58 5.65 9.85
N LEU A 826 -32.21 4.61 9.10
CA LEU A 826 -33.11 3.55 8.64
C LEU A 826 -33.34 2.48 9.71
N ARG A 827 -32.75 2.55 10.90
CA ARG A 827 -32.93 1.59 12.00
C ARG A 827 -32.80 0.13 11.53
N LEU A 828 -31.76 -0.17 10.75
CA LEU A 828 -31.51 -1.53 10.30
C LEU A 828 -30.98 -2.36 11.47
N ASP A 829 -31.61 -3.50 11.74
CA ASP A 829 -31.18 -4.42 12.81
C ASP A 829 -30.77 -5.82 12.29
N GLY A 830 -30.93 -6.04 10.99
CA GLY A 830 -30.57 -7.25 10.28
C GLY A 830 -31.71 -8.25 10.13
N THR A 831 -32.86 -8.04 10.78
CA THR A 831 -34.02 -8.92 10.66
C THR A 831 -34.74 -8.78 9.32
N GLU A 832 -34.47 -7.68 8.61
CA GLU A 832 -35.11 -7.32 7.35
C GLU A 832 -34.72 -8.23 6.18
N THR A 833 -35.54 -8.18 5.13
CA THR A 833 -35.17 -8.64 3.78
C THR A 833 -35.22 -7.47 2.81
N PHE A 834 -34.41 -7.52 1.76
CA PHE A 834 -34.21 -6.39 0.85
C PHE A 834 -34.44 -6.78 -0.60
N ASP A 835 -35.12 -5.91 -1.33
CA ASP A 835 -35.15 -5.93 -2.78
C ASP A 835 -34.40 -4.70 -3.32
N LEU A 836 -33.62 -4.89 -4.38
CA LEU A 836 -33.00 -3.84 -5.17
C LEU A 836 -33.60 -3.87 -6.58
N SER A 837 -34.06 -2.71 -7.04
CA SER A 837 -34.68 -2.53 -8.36
C SER A 837 -34.28 -1.20 -8.99
N GLY A 838 -34.62 -1.01 -10.26
CA GLY A 838 -34.35 0.25 -10.97
C GLY A 838 -32.92 0.35 -11.52
N PHE A 839 -32.23 -0.79 -11.70
CA PHE A 839 -30.93 -0.89 -12.39
C PHE A 839 -30.97 -1.89 -13.55
N ASP A 840 -32.15 -2.06 -14.15
CA ASP A 840 -32.33 -2.90 -15.34
C ASP A 840 -31.66 -2.24 -16.56
N ASP A 841 -31.29 -3.03 -17.56
CA ASP A 841 -30.59 -2.51 -18.74
C ASP A 841 -31.37 -1.39 -19.49
N PRO A 842 -30.69 -0.30 -19.92
CA PRO A 842 -29.27 -0.04 -19.78
C PRO A 842 -28.90 0.58 -18.42
N ILE A 843 -27.88 0.02 -17.75
CA ILE A 843 -27.21 0.69 -16.64
C ILE A 843 -26.50 1.95 -17.15
N ARG A 844 -26.53 3.01 -16.34
CA ARG A 844 -25.77 4.25 -16.59
C ARG A 844 -24.92 4.60 -15.37
N PRO A 845 -23.76 5.26 -15.57
CA PRO A 845 -22.95 5.74 -14.46
C PRO A 845 -23.75 6.63 -13.51
N GLY A 846 -23.53 6.46 -12.20
CA GLY A 846 -24.14 7.30 -11.16
C GLY A 846 -25.67 7.19 -11.01
N MET A 847 -26.33 6.23 -11.66
CA MET A 847 -27.80 6.17 -11.69
C MET A 847 -28.42 5.91 -10.31
N SER A 848 -29.68 6.33 -10.11
CA SER A 848 -30.44 6.02 -8.90
C SER A 848 -30.97 4.59 -8.93
N VAL A 849 -30.82 3.87 -7.81
CA VAL A 849 -31.33 2.50 -7.57
C VAL A 849 -32.32 2.56 -6.41
N THR A 850 -33.38 1.76 -6.42
CA THR A 850 -34.37 1.72 -5.34
C THR A 850 -34.11 0.52 -4.43
N LEU A 851 -33.85 0.79 -3.16
CA LEU A 851 -33.83 -0.22 -2.09
C LEU A 851 -35.21 -0.29 -1.44
N ILE A 852 -35.81 -1.47 -1.44
CA ILE A 852 -37.04 -1.79 -0.74
C ILE A 852 -36.67 -2.60 0.50
N ILE A 853 -37.06 -2.12 1.67
CA ILE A 853 -36.75 -2.73 2.96
C ILE A 853 -38.04 -3.37 3.49
N HIS A 854 -38.05 -4.69 3.62
CA HIS A 854 -39.16 -5.44 4.20
C HIS A 854 -38.88 -5.76 5.66
N ARG A 855 -39.69 -5.20 6.55
CA ARG A 855 -39.55 -5.34 8.00
C ARG A 855 -40.19 -6.64 8.49
N ALA A 856 -39.71 -7.13 9.64
CA ALA A 856 -40.23 -8.35 10.26
C ALA A 856 -41.71 -8.24 10.68
N ASP A 857 -42.22 -7.04 10.92
CA ASP A 857 -43.63 -6.76 11.24
C ASP A 857 -44.54 -6.68 9.99
N GLY A 858 -43.98 -6.87 8.79
CA GLY A 858 -44.68 -6.78 7.52
C GLY A 858 -44.73 -5.38 6.91
N ALA A 859 -44.22 -4.35 7.58
CA ALA A 859 -44.07 -3.03 6.99
C ALA A 859 -43.02 -3.05 5.87
N SER A 860 -43.13 -2.12 4.92
CA SER A 860 -42.11 -1.92 3.90
C SER A 860 -41.91 -0.44 3.63
N GLU A 861 -40.66 -0.06 3.39
CA GLU A 861 -40.29 1.30 3.00
C GLU A 861 -39.29 1.27 1.85
N GLN A 862 -39.21 2.38 1.12
CA GLN A 862 -38.31 2.52 0.00
C GLN A 862 -37.35 3.67 0.25
N THR A 863 -36.09 3.47 -0.11
CA THR A 863 -35.08 4.52 -0.10
C THR A 863 -34.29 4.50 -1.40
N PRO A 864 -34.05 5.67 -2.04
CA PRO A 864 -33.17 5.71 -3.18
C PRO A 864 -31.72 5.50 -2.72
N LEU A 865 -30.92 4.87 -3.58
CA LEU A 865 -29.48 4.70 -3.46
C LEU A 865 -28.82 5.23 -4.72
N ILE A 866 -27.56 5.65 -4.63
CA ILE A 866 -26.74 6.05 -5.76
C ILE A 866 -25.91 4.84 -6.19
N CYS A 867 -26.00 4.44 -7.45
CA CYS A 867 -25.11 3.44 -8.05
C CYS A 867 -23.71 4.03 -8.20
N ARG A 868 -22.72 3.43 -7.56
CA ARG A 868 -21.31 3.86 -7.63
C ARG A 868 -20.49 3.10 -8.66
N ILE A 869 -21.15 2.70 -9.74
CA ILE A 869 -20.51 2.47 -11.03
C ILE A 869 -20.34 3.87 -11.62
N ASP A 870 -19.09 4.32 -11.69
CA ASP A 870 -18.80 5.74 -11.89
C ASP A 870 -18.50 6.07 -13.36
N THR A 871 -18.18 5.08 -14.21
CA THR A 871 -17.78 5.29 -15.62
C THR A 871 -18.48 4.31 -16.57
N ASP A 872 -18.56 4.63 -17.87
CA ASP A 872 -19.16 3.74 -18.87
C ASP A 872 -18.38 2.42 -19.04
N GLU A 873 -17.06 2.45 -18.92
CA GLU A 873 -16.22 1.26 -18.96
C GLU A 873 -16.52 0.31 -17.78
N GLU A 874 -16.76 0.87 -16.60
CA GLU A 874 -17.18 0.11 -15.43
C GLU A 874 -18.56 -0.55 -15.59
N VAL A 875 -19.47 0.07 -16.37
CA VAL A 875 -20.73 -0.56 -16.75
C VAL A 875 -20.47 -1.83 -17.56
N GLU A 876 -19.53 -1.76 -18.51
CA GLU A 876 -19.13 -2.93 -19.31
C GLU A 876 -18.46 -4.01 -18.46
N TYR A 877 -17.62 -3.64 -17.49
CA TYR A 877 -17.07 -4.61 -16.54
C TYR A 877 -18.18 -5.33 -15.76
N TYR A 878 -19.15 -4.58 -15.21
CA TYR A 878 -20.25 -5.15 -14.45
C TYR A 878 -21.13 -6.07 -15.32
N ARG A 879 -21.47 -5.66 -16.54
CA ARG A 879 -22.20 -6.47 -17.54
C ARG A 879 -21.52 -7.79 -17.84
N ASN A 880 -20.20 -7.77 -17.89
CA ASN A 880 -19.40 -8.96 -18.16
C ASN A 880 -19.26 -9.88 -16.95
N GLY A 881 -19.79 -9.49 -15.78
CA GLY A 881 -19.64 -10.20 -14.52
C GLY A 881 -18.28 -9.97 -13.87
N GLY A 882 -17.59 -8.88 -14.23
CA GLY A 882 -16.28 -8.47 -13.75
C GLY A 882 -15.34 -8.08 -14.89
N ILE A 883 -14.25 -7.40 -14.53
CA ILE A 883 -13.24 -6.91 -15.48
C ILE A 883 -12.38 -8.03 -16.08
N LEU A 884 -12.03 -9.09 -15.33
CA LEU A 884 -11.27 -10.21 -15.91
C LEU A 884 -12.09 -11.00 -16.96
N PRO A 885 -13.37 -11.34 -16.71
CA PRO A 885 -14.25 -11.86 -17.77
C PRO A 885 -14.36 -10.95 -18.99
N TYR A 886 -14.44 -9.63 -18.80
CA TYR A 886 -14.47 -8.66 -19.89
C TYR A 886 -13.21 -8.73 -20.75
N VAL A 887 -12.03 -8.65 -20.12
CA VAL A 887 -10.75 -8.72 -20.81
C VAL A 887 -10.57 -10.07 -21.54
N LEU A 888 -10.94 -11.18 -20.91
CA LEU A 888 -10.89 -12.50 -21.55
C LEU A 888 -11.71 -12.53 -22.85
N ARG A 889 -12.96 -12.01 -22.82
CA ARG A 889 -13.82 -11.96 -24.00
C ARG A 889 -13.30 -11.01 -25.08
N GLN A 890 -12.69 -9.89 -24.70
CA GLN A 890 -12.06 -8.99 -25.66
C GLN A 890 -10.88 -9.63 -26.39
N LEU A 891 -10.06 -10.43 -25.69
CA LEU A 891 -8.93 -11.11 -26.31
C LEU A 891 -9.37 -12.24 -27.25
N LEU A 892 -10.50 -12.89 -26.96
CA LEU A 892 -11.11 -13.91 -27.83
C LEU A 892 -11.75 -13.37 -29.12
N ALA A 893 -12.10 -12.08 -29.15
CA ALA A 893 -12.79 -11.42 -30.27
C ALA A 893 -11.80 -10.92 -31.33
#